data_AF-A0A084EYB3-F1
#
_entry.id   AF-A0A084EYB3-F1
#
_cell.length_a   1.000
_cell.length_b   1.000
_cell.length_c   1.000
_cell.angle_alpha   90.00
_cell.angle_beta   90.00
_cell.angle_gamma   90.00
#
_symmetry.space_group_name_H-M   'P 1'
#
loop_
_entity.id
_entity.type
_entity.pdbx_description
1 polymer ?
#
loop_
_entity_poly.entity_id
_entity_poly.type
_entity_poly.pdbx_seq_one_letter_code
_entity_poly.pdbx_strand_id
1 'polypeptide(L)'
;MQIKNWLRNLFASDPKDSSKEPNRIDDLSQPKPQNKTPENKRRRNQKIITWIIVIALISTIVGVIIYFATRRPYDEVFVKQAQTEQRVVKITKANPTNDYSQPEVLTFDENNIRNAEVTIKTGNSYRVVASTINSPKKFSFTVVKEGIEKFRIGETLIHVPINQTATGSETNNWNWFIGIILEKAKLPNPGFNPQVIISPLISIIFIAIMIYVMSRMARAQNESLLGTGKTNAKLTKSNVRFTDVAGIAEVKQELIEIVDFLKDPRKYVAAGARIPKGVILYGPPGTGKTLIAKAVAGEANVPFFQTTGSAFEDTFVGVGARRIRELFEKARKAAPAIIFIDEIDSVAKKRGNSLTAVQDQTINQLLSELDGFETSSGVIVMAATNRLDTLDDAVLRPGRFDRHISVNLPDIAEREQILKIHSRNKNLSAKVNLKDIARRTPGFSGAQLENTLNEAALLSVRDNKTVITMKHLDEAIDRVIAGPSRPNKVITDRERKQIAYHEAGHALVGLYTPGVDVVQKITIVARGRAAGYTLQTPEKQENILQRKLDLIGRIRVALGGRAAEELIFGVDEITTGAANDFYKITLIARAMVASYGMTSLGLTQHILTEGVENPYRNNYSEQTAQQIDVEVEKIIQQEYAFVKELILKHRDEMDMIVETLLELETILKPQIDYIHEHKELPKEVIEAREKRLADEAKKSDDDAEEADVVDEQSTNKQN
;
A
#
# COMPACT_ATOMS: atom_id res chain seq x y z
N MET A 1 -4.08 51.70 19.52
CA MET A 1 -4.61 51.48 18.15
C MET A 1 -3.66 50.69 17.24
N GLN A 2 -2.32 50.89 17.30
CA GLN A 2 -1.35 50.12 16.49
C GLN A 2 -1.19 48.63 16.88
N ILE A 3 -1.43 48.24 18.14
CA ILE A 3 -1.36 46.84 18.58
C ILE A 3 -2.54 46.00 18.04
N LYS A 4 -3.70 46.64 17.84
CA LYS A 4 -4.92 45.99 17.32
C LYS A 4 -4.79 45.65 15.83
N ASN A 5 -4.06 46.46 15.07
CA ASN A 5 -3.74 46.18 13.67
C ASN A 5 -2.62 45.15 13.51
N TRP A 6 -1.69 45.08 14.47
CA TRP A 6 -0.62 44.07 14.48
C TRP A 6 -1.16 42.65 14.75
N LEU A 7 -2.12 42.51 15.67
CA LEU A 7 -2.76 41.22 15.99
C LEU A 7 -3.67 40.69 14.87
N ARG A 8 -4.27 41.57 14.05
CA ARG A 8 -5.08 41.17 12.89
C ARG A 8 -4.25 40.54 11.78
N ASN A 9 -3.02 41.01 11.57
CA ASN A 9 -2.14 40.50 10.52
C ASN A 9 -1.40 39.21 10.90
N LEU A 10 -1.40 38.82 12.18
CA LEU A 10 -0.72 37.61 12.64
C LEU A 10 -1.60 36.34 12.57
N PHE A 11 -2.92 36.49 12.44
CA PHE A 11 -3.90 35.39 12.50
C PHE A 11 -4.91 35.36 11.33
N ALA A 12 -4.70 36.16 10.28
CA ALA A 12 -5.51 36.07 9.07
C ALA A 12 -4.99 34.95 8.16
N SER A 13 -5.43 33.72 8.42
CA SER A 13 -5.38 32.62 7.46
C SER A 13 -6.79 32.11 7.26
N ASP A 14 -7.51 32.69 6.30
CA ASP A 14 -8.67 32.04 5.70
C ASP A 14 -8.48 32.03 4.17
N PRO A 15 -8.68 30.87 3.51
CA PRO A 15 -8.55 30.74 2.07
C PRO A 15 -9.85 31.18 1.41
N LYS A 16 -9.80 32.20 0.54
CA LYS A 16 -10.92 32.47 -0.38
C LYS A 16 -10.43 32.80 -1.79
N ASP A 17 -10.97 32.00 -2.71
CA ASP A 17 -11.32 32.28 -4.10
C ASP A 17 -10.42 33.20 -4.92
N SER A 18 -9.61 32.58 -5.78
CA SER A 18 -9.06 33.23 -6.96
C SER A 18 -10.04 33.15 -8.12
N SER A 19 -10.94 34.13 -8.24
CA SER A 19 -11.48 34.52 -9.55
C SER A 19 -11.83 36.02 -9.55
N LYS A 20 -11.38 36.72 -10.61
CA LYS A 20 -11.56 38.16 -10.98
C LYS A 20 -10.48 39.12 -10.44
N GLU A 21 -9.42 39.40 -11.21
CA GLU A 21 -9.23 40.55 -12.15
C GLU A 21 -8.57 41.79 -11.48
N PRO A 22 -7.92 42.74 -12.18
CA PRO A 22 -7.30 42.73 -13.51
C PRO A 22 -5.83 43.26 -13.52
N ASN A 23 -5.21 43.23 -14.70
CA ASN A 23 -3.87 43.73 -15.05
C ASN A 23 -3.51 45.10 -14.44
N ARG A 24 -2.35 45.19 -13.79
CA ARG A 24 -1.64 46.44 -13.54
C ARG A 24 -0.17 46.29 -13.95
N ILE A 25 0.24 47.18 -14.86
CA ILE A 25 1.59 47.33 -15.38
C ILE A 25 2.45 47.92 -14.26
N ASP A 26 3.46 47.16 -13.81
CA ASP A 26 4.41 47.63 -12.80
C ASP A 26 5.65 48.26 -13.45
N ASP A 27 5.84 49.52 -13.07
CA ASP A 27 6.90 50.45 -13.41
C ASP A 27 8.26 50.00 -12.83
N LEU A 28 9.31 50.03 -13.66
CA LEU A 28 10.63 49.42 -13.45
C LEU A 28 11.66 50.38 -12.84
N SER A 29 11.27 51.28 -11.94
CA SER A 29 12.16 52.34 -11.44
C SER A 29 12.20 52.54 -9.92
N GLN A 30 12.26 51.47 -9.10
CA GLN A 30 12.74 51.58 -7.70
C GLN A 30 13.60 50.38 -7.24
N PRO A 31 14.72 50.61 -6.52
CA PRO A 31 15.57 49.53 -6.03
C PRO A 31 14.94 48.81 -4.82
N LYS A 32 14.87 47.47 -4.87
CA LYS A 32 14.40 46.62 -3.76
C LYS A 32 15.33 46.72 -2.53
N PRO A 33 14.82 46.80 -1.29
CA PRO A 33 15.65 46.84 -0.09
C PRO A 33 16.28 45.47 0.19
N GLN A 34 17.56 45.47 0.57
CA GLN A 34 18.36 44.28 0.90
C GLN A 34 17.73 43.44 2.02
N ASN A 35 17.45 42.17 1.71
CA ASN A 35 17.00 41.17 2.69
C ASN A 35 18.15 40.82 3.66
N LYS A 36 17.96 41.12 4.95
CA LYS A 36 18.90 40.78 6.04
C LYS A 36 18.94 39.25 6.25
N THR A 37 20.14 38.70 6.44
CA THR A 37 20.45 37.27 6.61
C THR A 37 19.62 36.58 7.71
N PRO A 38 19.27 35.28 7.56
CA PRO A 38 18.40 34.53 8.48
C PRO A 38 18.98 34.38 9.90
N GLU A 39 20.28 34.54 10.06
CA GLU A 39 20.98 34.44 11.35
C GLU A 39 20.64 35.61 12.29
N ASN A 40 20.50 36.83 11.75
CA ASN A 40 20.10 38.01 12.53
C ASN A 40 18.62 37.96 12.95
N LYS A 41 17.77 37.27 12.17
CA LYS A 41 16.36 37.04 12.52
C LYS A 41 16.23 36.08 13.71
N ARG A 42 17.08 35.03 13.78
CA ARG A 42 17.11 34.07 14.91
C ARG A 42 17.56 34.71 16.23
N ARG A 43 18.64 35.52 16.23
CA ARG A 43 19.09 36.24 17.44
C ARG A 43 18.07 37.24 17.95
N ARG A 44 17.32 37.89 17.04
CA ARG A 44 16.24 38.82 17.42
C ARG A 44 15.07 38.09 18.06
N ASN A 45 14.69 36.92 17.53
CA ASN A 45 13.59 36.12 18.08
C ASN A 45 13.92 35.53 19.46
N GLN A 46 15.17 35.11 19.71
CA GLN A 46 15.60 34.66 21.04
C GLN A 46 15.51 35.79 22.08
N LYS A 47 15.93 37.01 21.73
CA LYS A 47 15.80 38.18 22.62
C LYS A 47 14.35 38.51 22.92
N ILE A 48 13.46 38.38 21.93
CA ILE A 48 12.01 38.61 22.11
C ILE A 48 11.43 37.59 23.11
N ILE A 49 11.77 36.31 22.97
CA ILE A 49 11.29 35.26 23.89
C ILE A 49 11.79 35.50 25.32
N THR A 50 13.04 35.88 25.52
CA THR A 50 13.56 36.21 26.85
C THR A 50 12.84 37.39 27.50
N TRP A 51 12.48 38.42 26.73
CA TRP A 51 11.73 39.57 27.25
C TRP A 51 10.29 39.21 27.63
N ILE A 52 9.64 38.32 26.88
CA ILE A 52 8.28 37.83 27.21
C ILE A 52 8.29 37.09 28.56
N ILE A 53 9.30 36.26 28.82
CA ILE A 53 9.43 35.51 30.08
C ILE A 53 9.62 36.48 31.26
N VAL A 54 10.47 37.50 31.10
CA VAL A 54 10.70 38.52 32.15
C VAL A 54 9.43 39.30 32.46
N ILE A 55 8.68 39.71 31.43
CA ILE A 55 7.41 40.45 31.60
C ILE A 55 6.36 39.58 32.31
N ALA A 56 6.25 38.30 31.95
CA ALA A 56 5.31 37.39 32.59
C ALA A 56 5.61 37.24 34.10
N LEU A 57 6.90 37.11 34.46
CA LEU A 57 7.35 36.95 35.84
C LEU A 57 7.07 38.21 36.69
N ILE A 58 7.32 39.39 36.14
CA ILE A 58 6.99 40.67 36.79
C ILE A 58 5.47 40.81 36.96
N SER A 59 4.68 40.46 35.95
CA SER A 59 3.21 40.50 36.02
C SER A 59 2.66 39.58 37.11
N THR A 60 3.30 38.42 37.35
CA THR A 60 2.86 37.49 38.40
C THR A 60 3.15 38.07 39.79
N ILE A 61 4.32 38.66 39.98
CA ILE A 61 4.70 39.31 41.24
C ILE A 61 3.76 40.48 41.57
N VAL A 62 3.45 41.32 40.58
CA VAL A 62 2.50 42.43 40.74
C VAL A 62 1.10 41.92 41.08
N GLY A 63 0.65 40.84 40.43
CA GLY A 63 -0.64 40.22 40.72
C GLY A 63 -0.76 39.74 42.17
N VAL A 64 0.32 39.14 42.71
CA VAL A 64 0.38 38.72 44.13
C VAL A 64 0.32 39.94 45.06
N ILE A 65 1.05 41.02 44.75
CA ILE A 65 1.03 42.24 45.57
C ILE A 65 -0.37 42.88 45.58
N ILE A 66 -1.04 42.98 44.43
CA ILE A 66 -2.40 43.53 44.33
C ILE A 66 -3.41 42.66 45.11
N TYR A 67 -3.26 41.33 45.05
CA TYR A 67 -4.09 40.41 45.81
C TYR A 67 -3.99 40.64 47.32
N PHE A 68 -2.78 40.89 47.84
CA PHE A 68 -2.60 41.23 49.25
C PHE A 68 -3.09 42.65 49.60
N ALA A 69 -2.98 43.61 48.68
CA ALA A 69 -3.38 45.00 48.91
C ALA A 69 -4.92 45.23 48.87
N THR A 70 -5.69 44.32 48.28
CA THR A 70 -7.16 44.46 48.11
C THR A 70 -8.00 43.77 49.19
N ARG A 71 -7.37 43.18 50.21
CA ARG A 71 -8.06 42.49 51.32
C ARG A 71 -8.75 43.51 52.26
N ARG A 72 -10.09 43.62 52.20
CA ARG A 72 -10.90 44.32 53.21
C ARG A 72 -11.53 43.32 54.20
N PRO A 73 -11.65 43.61 55.50
CA PRO A 73 -12.39 42.77 56.45
C PRO A 73 -13.90 42.85 56.21
N TYR A 74 -14.63 41.75 56.40
CA TYR A 74 -16.09 41.64 56.23
C TYR A 74 -16.88 42.17 57.45
N ASP A 75 -18.11 42.67 57.22
CA ASP A 75 -19.03 43.25 58.21
C ASP A 75 -19.71 42.21 59.14
N GLU A 76 -20.06 42.60 60.37
CA GLU A 76 -20.67 41.78 61.44
C GLU A 76 -22.19 41.51 61.25
N VAL A 77 -22.71 40.36 61.72
CA VAL A 77 -24.14 39.97 61.64
C VAL A 77 -24.77 39.80 63.04
N PHE A 78 -25.97 40.36 63.27
CA PHE A 78 -26.75 40.22 64.52
C PHE A 78 -28.09 39.49 64.29
N VAL A 79 -28.45 38.53 65.16
CA VAL A 79 -29.76 37.85 65.19
C VAL A 79 -30.51 38.25 66.46
N LYS A 80 -31.78 38.68 66.37
CA LYS A 80 -32.52 39.26 67.53
C LYS A 80 -33.56 38.34 68.20
N GLN A 81 -34.24 37.41 67.50
CA GLN A 81 -35.20 36.47 68.13
C GLN A 81 -35.63 35.35 67.16
N ALA A 82 -36.10 34.20 67.67
CA ALA A 82 -36.73 33.12 66.90
C ALA A 82 -37.87 32.46 67.72
N GLN A 83 -38.99 32.12 67.08
CA GLN A 83 -40.11 31.35 67.66
C GLN A 83 -40.41 30.11 66.80
N THR A 84 -40.83 29.01 67.43
CA THR A 84 -41.18 27.74 66.76
C THR A 84 -42.63 27.34 67.05
N GLU A 85 -43.37 26.91 66.02
CA GLU A 85 -44.78 26.46 66.12
C GLU A 85 -44.91 24.92 66.19
N GLN A 86 -45.46 24.46 67.31
CA GLN A 86 -46.29 23.26 67.54
C GLN A 86 -45.74 21.81 67.68
N ARG A 87 -46.16 21.25 68.84
CA ARG A 87 -46.73 19.91 69.18
C ARG A 87 -45.98 18.61 68.86
N VAL A 88 -45.26 18.16 69.91
CA VAL A 88 -45.02 16.79 70.42
C VAL A 88 -45.29 15.60 69.49
N VAL A 89 -44.23 14.85 69.17
CA VAL A 89 -44.31 13.46 68.70
C VAL A 89 -43.71 12.53 69.78
N LYS A 90 -44.38 11.39 70.00
CA LYS A 90 -44.17 10.38 71.06
C LYS A 90 -42.72 9.90 71.22
N ILE A 91 -42.28 9.82 72.47
CA ILE A 91 -41.04 9.13 72.89
C ILE A 91 -41.39 7.64 73.09
N THR A 92 -40.71 6.74 72.38
CA THR A 92 -40.89 5.28 72.52
C THR A 92 -39.59 4.69 73.07
N LYS A 93 -39.64 4.10 74.28
CA LYS A 93 -38.48 3.45 74.91
C LYS A 93 -38.13 2.15 74.18
N ALA A 94 -36.84 1.94 73.88
CA ALA A 94 -36.28 0.62 73.58
C ALA A 94 -35.08 0.37 74.48
N ASN A 95 -35.25 -0.66 75.30
CA ASN A 95 -34.35 -1.33 76.25
C ASN A 95 -32.86 -0.93 76.26
N PRO A 96 -32.35 -0.52 77.43
CA PRO A 96 -30.97 -0.09 77.60
C PRO A 96 -30.11 -1.13 78.31
N THR A 97 -29.99 -2.38 77.85
CA THR A 97 -29.13 -3.34 78.56
C THR A 97 -27.67 -2.85 78.44
N ASN A 98 -26.89 -2.75 79.53
CA ASN A 98 -26.80 -3.85 80.49
C ASN A 98 -26.85 -3.46 81.98
N ASP A 99 -27.86 -2.81 82.55
CA ASP A 99 -29.08 -2.19 82.01
C ASP A 99 -29.16 -0.79 82.64
N TYR A 100 -29.32 0.28 81.87
CA TYR A 100 -29.42 1.67 82.35
C TYR A 100 -28.13 2.29 82.95
N SER A 101 -27.20 2.78 82.11
CA SER A 101 -26.15 3.73 82.57
C SER A 101 -25.64 4.72 81.52
N GLN A 102 -26.37 4.91 80.40
CA GLN A 102 -26.19 6.07 79.53
C GLN A 102 -27.50 6.88 79.50
N PRO A 103 -27.45 8.20 79.77
CA PRO A 103 -28.63 9.05 79.66
C PRO A 103 -29.14 9.03 78.22
N GLU A 104 -30.41 8.66 78.06
CA GLU A 104 -31.12 8.56 76.78
C GLU A 104 -30.88 9.81 75.92
N VAL A 105 -30.32 9.58 74.74
CA VAL A 105 -30.18 10.59 73.69
C VAL A 105 -31.56 10.84 73.11
N LEU A 106 -32.17 11.98 73.47
CA LEU A 106 -33.40 12.46 72.85
C LEU A 106 -33.08 12.90 71.41
N THR A 107 -33.27 11.99 70.45
CA THR A 107 -33.23 12.27 69.02
C THR A 107 -34.54 12.95 68.61
N PHE A 108 -34.46 14.23 68.23
CA PHE A 108 -35.56 14.95 67.61
C PHE A 108 -35.54 14.68 66.10
N ASP A 109 -36.68 14.31 65.53
CA ASP A 109 -36.82 14.04 64.10
C ASP A 109 -36.49 15.30 63.28
N GLU A 110 -35.55 15.17 62.34
CA GLU A 110 -34.82 16.25 61.65
C GLU A 110 -35.72 17.15 60.77
N ASN A 111 -37.02 16.83 60.63
CA ASN A 111 -37.91 17.44 59.66
C ASN A 111 -38.89 18.50 60.19
N ASN A 112 -38.89 18.83 61.49
CA ASN A 112 -39.95 19.64 62.12
C ASN A 112 -39.58 21.07 62.60
N ILE A 113 -38.50 21.67 62.08
CA ILE A 113 -38.29 23.13 62.20
C ILE A 113 -38.12 23.70 60.79
N ARG A 114 -39.22 24.08 60.13
CA ARG A 114 -39.17 24.51 58.72
C ARG A 114 -39.01 26.01 58.51
N ASN A 115 -39.40 26.86 59.46
CA ASN A 115 -39.34 28.32 59.27
C ASN A 115 -38.66 29.00 60.47
N ALA A 116 -37.50 29.62 60.25
CA ALA A 116 -36.93 30.61 61.14
C ALA A 116 -36.78 31.92 60.35
N GLU A 117 -37.57 32.93 60.70
CA GLU A 117 -37.50 34.23 60.05
C GLU A 117 -36.35 35.04 60.69
N VAL A 118 -35.35 35.42 59.88
CA VAL A 118 -34.20 36.22 60.33
C VAL A 118 -34.12 37.47 59.47
N THR A 119 -34.42 38.63 60.05
CA THR A 119 -34.29 39.91 59.35
C THR A 119 -32.92 40.52 59.63
N ILE A 120 -32.04 40.53 58.63
CA ILE A 120 -30.71 41.15 58.69
C ILE A 120 -30.82 42.58 58.15
N LYS A 121 -30.31 43.58 58.88
CA LYS A 121 -30.33 45.01 58.47
C LYS A 121 -29.33 45.31 57.35
N THR A 122 -29.61 44.85 56.14
CA THR A 122 -29.09 45.36 54.87
C THR A 122 -30.07 44.88 53.80
N GLY A 123 -30.52 45.74 52.88
CA GLY A 123 -31.64 45.51 51.96
C GLY A 123 -31.52 44.38 50.92
N ASN A 124 -30.89 43.25 51.27
CA ASN A 124 -30.89 42.00 50.53
C ASN A 124 -31.59 40.91 51.36
N SER A 125 -32.46 40.14 50.72
CA SER A 125 -33.12 38.97 51.29
C SER A 125 -32.14 37.78 51.38
N TYR A 126 -32.07 37.14 52.55
CA TYR A 126 -31.30 35.91 52.78
C TYR A 126 -32.26 34.80 53.20
N ARG A 127 -32.03 33.56 52.74
CA ARG A 127 -32.80 32.40 53.21
C ARG A 127 -32.02 31.71 54.32
N VAL A 128 -32.62 31.62 55.51
CA VAL A 128 -32.01 30.90 56.64
C VAL A 128 -32.45 29.45 56.56
N VAL A 129 -31.47 28.55 56.46
CA VAL A 129 -31.68 27.12 56.58
C VAL A 129 -31.06 26.73 57.92
N ALA A 130 -31.90 26.57 58.94
CA ALA A 130 -31.45 25.99 60.20
C ALA A 130 -31.18 24.51 59.96
N SER A 131 -29.99 24.03 60.32
CA SER A 131 -29.67 22.61 60.32
C SER A 131 -29.14 22.25 61.70
N THR A 132 -29.88 21.42 62.42
CA THR A 132 -29.43 20.83 63.68
C THR A 132 -28.29 19.86 63.41
N ILE A 133 -27.25 19.93 64.23
CA ILE A 133 -26.16 18.93 64.24
C ILE A 133 -26.30 18.15 65.54
N ASN A 134 -26.18 16.82 65.45
CA ASN A 134 -26.34 15.83 66.52
C ASN A 134 -25.47 16.10 67.77
N SER A 135 -25.93 17.02 68.62
CA SER A 135 -25.54 17.15 70.02
C SER A 135 -26.66 17.86 70.79
N PRO A 136 -27.10 17.33 71.94
CA PRO A 136 -28.38 17.69 72.58
C PRO A 136 -28.48 19.11 73.15
N LYS A 137 -27.53 20.01 72.89
CA LYS A 137 -27.47 21.38 73.44
C LYS A 137 -26.94 22.47 72.48
N LYS A 138 -26.76 22.17 71.17
CA LYS A 138 -26.21 23.14 70.20
C LYS A 138 -27.06 23.21 68.93
N PHE A 139 -27.40 24.43 68.51
CA PHE A 139 -27.98 24.70 67.20
C PHE A 139 -26.98 25.52 66.37
N SER A 140 -26.78 25.13 65.12
CA SER A 140 -26.01 25.94 64.17
C SER A 140 -26.93 26.48 63.08
N PHE A 141 -26.84 27.78 62.83
CA PHE A 141 -27.60 28.42 61.76
C PHE A 141 -26.70 28.59 60.54
N THR A 142 -27.20 28.17 59.38
CA THR A 142 -26.54 28.43 58.09
C THR A 142 -27.41 29.42 57.33
N VAL A 143 -26.86 30.60 57.03
CA VAL A 143 -27.57 31.60 56.21
C VAL A 143 -26.99 31.52 54.81
N VAL A 144 -27.84 31.27 53.82
CA VAL A 144 -27.43 31.17 52.42
C VAL A 144 -27.84 32.46 51.72
N LYS A 145 -26.86 33.15 51.11
CA LYS A 145 -27.12 34.23 50.16
C LYS A 145 -27.33 33.62 48.78
N GLU A 146 -28.43 33.96 48.10
CA GLU A 146 -28.65 33.49 46.73
C GLU A 146 -27.47 33.91 45.83
N GLY A 147 -26.85 32.91 45.17
CA GLY A 147 -25.76 33.12 44.20
C GLY A 147 -24.31 32.94 44.69
N ILE A 148 -24.05 32.60 45.96
CA ILE A 148 -22.70 32.25 46.46
C ILE A 148 -22.79 31.03 47.41
N GLU A 149 -21.72 30.22 47.47
CA GLU A 149 -21.56 29.04 48.33
C GLU A 149 -22.06 29.24 49.78
N LYS A 150 -22.57 28.17 50.40
CA LYS A 150 -23.10 28.17 51.77
C LYS A 150 -22.04 28.68 52.75
N PHE A 151 -22.27 29.81 53.42
CA PHE A 151 -21.41 30.29 54.51
C PHE A 151 -22.05 30.00 55.86
N ARG A 152 -21.29 29.33 56.74
CA ARG A 152 -21.69 29.05 58.13
C ARG A 152 -21.35 30.27 58.98
N ILE A 153 -22.34 30.94 59.57
CA ILE A 153 -22.13 32.22 60.29
C ILE A 153 -21.67 32.02 61.75
N GLY A 154 -21.67 30.79 62.27
CA GLY A 154 -21.15 30.48 63.59
C GLY A 154 -22.04 29.49 64.34
N GLU A 155 -21.60 29.08 65.52
CA GLU A 155 -22.34 28.19 66.41
C GLU A 155 -22.81 29.00 67.63
N THR A 156 -24.06 28.82 68.06
CA THR A 156 -24.54 29.38 69.33
C THR A 156 -25.08 28.24 70.19
N LEU A 157 -24.61 28.18 71.44
CA LEU A 157 -25.06 27.23 72.45
C LEU A 157 -26.43 27.68 72.98
N ILE A 158 -27.41 26.78 72.99
CA ILE A 158 -28.73 27.05 73.56
C ILE A 158 -28.88 26.16 74.80
N HIS A 159 -28.90 26.77 75.98
CA HIS A 159 -29.13 26.06 77.24
C HIS A 159 -30.64 25.88 77.46
N VAL A 160 -31.11 24.63 77.43
CA VAL A 160 -32.47 24.27 77.84
C VAL A 160 -32.40 23.62 79.23
N PRO A 161 -33.02 24.19 80.28
CA PRO A 161 -33.08 23.55 81.58
C PRO A 161 -34.10 22.40 81.55
N ILE A 162 -33.70 21.19 81.97
CA ILE A 162 -34.63 20.11 82.25
C ILE A 162 -34.56 19.86 83.76
N ASN A 163 -35.59 20.28 84.50
CA ASN A 163 -35.76 19.89 85.89
C ASN A 163 -36.21 18.42 85.95
N GLN A 164 -35.40 17.57 86.57
CA GLN A 164 -35.71 16.18 86.86
C GLN A 164 -36.53 16.11 88.15
N THR A 165 -37.82 15.77 88.08
CA THR A 165 -38.60 15.05 89.12
C THR A 165 -40.06 15.02 88.71
N ALA A 166 -40.59 13.87 88.29
CA ALA A 166 -41.99 13.47 88.49
C ALA A 166 -42.21 12.07 87.90
N THR A 167 -42.23 11.10 88.80
CA THR A 167 -42.79 9.77 88.65
C THR A 167 -44.29 9.84 88.33
N GLY A 168 -44.76 8.97 87.43
CA GLY A 168 -46.18 8.63 87.35
C GLY A 168 -46.95 9.37 86.27
N SER A 169 -47.74 8.58 85.55
CA SER A 169 -48.55 8.91 84.39
C SER A 169 -49.56 10.03 84.64
N GLU A 170 -49.50 11.09 83.82
CA GLU A 170 -50.65 11.74 83.19
C GLU A 170 -50.17 12.88 82.28
N THR A 171 -50.80 12.99 81.11
CA THR A 171 -50.53 14.00 80.09
C THR A 171 -50.81 15.40 80.60
N ASN A 172 -49.80 16.28 80.64
CA ASN A 172 -50.04 17.73 80.69
C ASN A 172 -49.00 18.49 79.86
N ASN A 173 -49.51 19.46 79.08
CA ASN A 173 -48.79 20.32 78.15
C ASN A 173 -47.76 21.20 78.88
N TRP A 174 -46.48 21.01 78.58
CA TRP A 174 -45.43 21.97 78.93
C TRP A 174 -45.05 22.77 77.69
N ASN A 175 -45.50 24.03 77.63
CA ASN A 175 -44.96 25.04 76.72
C ASN A 175 -43.61 25.53 77.28
N TRP A 176 -42.51 24.91 76.86
CA TRP A 176 -41.19 25.41 77.19
C TRP A 176 -40.81 26.54 76.22
N PHE A 177 -40.86 27.78 76.71
CA PHE A 177 -40.21 28.92 76.07
C PHE A 177 -38.68 28.74 76.19
N ILE A 178 -37.97 28.54 75.07
CA ILE A 178 -36.50 28.65 75.07
C ILE A 178 -36.13 30.13 74.98
N GLY A 179 -35.53 30.66 76.06
CA GLY A 179 -34.75 31.89 75.98
C GLY A 179 -33.38 31.60 75.38
N ILE A 180 -33.04 32.18 74.24
CA ILE A 180 -31.72 32.07 73.61
C ILE A 180 -30.81 33.17 74.17
N ILE A 181 -29.76 32.81 74.91
CA ILE A 181 -28.69 33.73 75.28
C ILE A 181 -27.70 33.77 74.11
N LEU A 182 -27.59 34.93 73.47
CA LEU A 182 -26.75 35.15 72.29
C LEU A 182 -25.31 35.49 72.71
N GLU A 183 -24.34 34.64 72.35
CA GLU A 183 -22.91 34.93 72.48
C GLU A 183 -22.33 35.36 71.12
N LYS A 184 -21.42 36.35 71.10
CA LYS A 184 -20.85 36.93 69.87
C LYS A 184 -20.13 35.87 69.04
N ALA A 185 -20.60 35.60 67.82
CA ALA A 185 -19.89 34.75 66.87
C ALA A 185 -18.66 35.49 66.32
N LYS A 186 -17.45 35.05 66.69
CA LYS A 186 -16.21 35.48 66.05
C LYS A 186 -16.01 34.68 64.76
N LEU A 187 -15.95 35.35 63.61
CA LEU A 187 -15.59 34.73 62.34
C LEU A 187 -14.17 34.14 62.43
N PRO A 188 -13.93 32.89 61.97
CA PRO A 188 -12.57 32.34 61.91
C PRO A 188 -11.73 33.14 60.91
N ASN A 189 -10.55 33.61 61.33
CA ASN A 189 -9.59 34.27 60.44
C ASN A 189 -9.25 33.33 59.27
N PRO A 190 -9.35 33.78 58.00
CA PRO A 190 -9.05 32.94 56.85
C PRO A 190 -7.56 32.57 56.84
N GLY A 191 -7.29 31.31 57.20
CA GLY A 191 -5.97 30.69 57.13
C GLY A 191 -5.38 30.80 55.73
N PHE A 192 -4.05 30.92 55.67
CA PHE A 192 -3.26 30.95 54.45
C PHE A 192 -3.57 29.73 53.58
N ASN A 193 -4.11 29.92 52.36
CA ASN A 193 -4.32 28.82 51.42
C ASN A 193 -3.04 28.62 50.58
N PRO A 194 -2.24 27.56 50.82
CA PRO A 194 -0.98 27.34 50.11
C PRO A 194 -1.16 27.11 48.59
N GLN A 195 -2.39 26.85 48.12
CA GLN A 195 -2.71 26.68 46.70
C GLN A 195 -2.40 27.93 45.83
N VAL A 196 -2.38 29.13 46.44
CA VAL A 196 -2.08 30.38 45.72
C VAL A 196 -0.61 30.47 45.29
N ILE A 197 0.31 29.80 46.01
CA ILE A 197 1.75 29.77 45.67
C ILE A 197 2.12 28.52 44.86
N ILE A 198 1.45 27.39 45.13
CA ILE A 198 1.76 26.11 44.47
C ILE A 198 1.38 26.14 42.96
N SER A 199 0.26 26.80 42.61
CA SER A 199 -0.22 26.88 41.22
C SER A 199 0.75 27.57 40.23
N PRO A 200 1.31 28.76 40.53
CA PRO A 200 2.29 29.39 39.63
C PRO A 200 3.61 28.62 39.58
N LEU A 201 4.03 27.97 40.67
CA LEU A 201 5.27 27.20 40.70
C LEU A 201 5.22 25.98 39.77
N ILE A 202 4.10 25.24 39.79
CA ILE A 202 3.89 24.09 38.88
C ILE A 202 3.86 24.55 37.42
N SER A 203 3.23 25.69 37.13
CA SER A 203 3.16 26.24 35.77
C SER A 203 4.54 26.63 35.24
N ILE A 204 5.40 27.23 36.08
CA ILE A 204 6.77 27.61 35.69
C ILE A 204 7.64 26.36 35.47
N ILE A 205 7.54 25.36 36.34
CA ILE A 205 8.27 24.09 36.21
C ILE A 205 7.85 23.35 34.93
N PHE A 206 6.55 23.31 34.63
CA PHE A 206 6.02 22.71 33.40
C PHE A 206 6.55 23.41 32.15
N ILE A 207 6.57 24.75 32.13
CA ILE A 207 7.13 25.53 31.01
C ILE A 207 8.64 25.28 30.87
N ALA A 208 9.40 25.20 31.96
CA ALA A 208 10.83 24.92 31.92
C ALA A 208 11.13 23.51 31.38
N ILE A 209 10.37 22.50 31.81
CA ILE A 209 10.47 21.12 31.30
C ILE A 209 10.09 21.09 29.82
N MET A 210 9.03 21.80 29.42
CA MET A 210 8.60 21.86 28.03
C MET A 210 9.65 22.53 27.14
N ILE A 211 10.31 23.60 27.60
CA ILE A 211 11.43 24.23 26.89
C ILE A 211 12.63 23.27 26.83
N TYR A 212 12.94 22.53 27.89
CA TYR A 212 14.03 21.55 27.89
C TYR A 212 13.76 20.41 26.88
N VAL A 213 12.55 19.84 26.89
CA VAL A 213 12.12 18.81 25.92
C VAL A 213 12.09 19.37 24.51
N MET A 214 11.56 20.59 24.28
CA MET A 214 11.59 21.23 22.97
C MET A 214 13.01 21.56 22.51
N SER A 215 13.93 21.90 23.41
CA SER A 215 15.34 22.13 23.05
C SER A 215 16.06 20.83 22.70
N ARG A 216 15.69 19.71 23.34
CA ARG A 216 16.20 18.37 23.04
C ARG A 216 15.59 17.82 21.74
N MET A 217 14.30 18.04 21.52
CA MET A 217 13.62 17.75 20.27
C MET A 217 14.12 18.63 19.14
N ALA A 218 14.36 19.93 19.33
CA ALA A 218 14.93 20.79 18.29
C ALA A 218 16.39 20.42 17.95
N ARG A 219 17.16 19.86 18.91
CA ARG A 219 18.48 19.28 18.63
C ARG A 219 18.37 17.94 17.88
N ALA A 220 17.45 17.05 18.28
CA ALA A 220 17.16 15.80 17.57
C ALA A 220 16.55 16.04 16.17
N GLN A 221 15.74 17.09 16.03
CA GLN A 221 15.14 17.53 14.77
C GLN A 221 16.18 18.28 13.93
N ASN A 222 17.18 18.96 14.50
CA ASN A 222 18.29 19.49 13.72
C ASN A 222 19.21 18.37 13.19
N GLU A 223 19.45 17.30 13.94
CA GLU A 223 20.10 16.10 13.38
C GLU A 223 19.21 15.39 12.35
N SER A 224 17.89 15.37 12.55
CA SER A 224 16.96 14.73 11.62
C SER A 224 16.58 15.60 10.40
N LEU A 225 16.66 16.93 10.45
CA LEU A 225 16.36 17.87 9.33
C LEU A 225 17.62 18.23 8.53
N LEU A 226 18.81 18.23 9.15
CA LEU A 226 20.07 18.19 8.41
C LEU A 226 20.45 16.76 7.97
N GLY A 227 19.81 15.72 8.52
CA GLY A 227 20.08 14.32 8.24
C GLY A 227 19.13 13.61 7.26
N THR A 228 17.90 14.10 7.05
CA THR A 228 16.93 13.54 6.07
C THR A 228 17.24 13.89 4.60
N GLY A 229 18.42 14.44 4.34
CA GLY A 229 18.92 14.70 3.00
C GLY A 229 19.88 13.66 2.45
N LYS A 230 20.58 12.91 3.33
CA LYS A 230 21.65 12.02 2.89
C LYS A 230 21.07 10.96 1.95
N THR A 231 21.48 11.04 0.69
CA THR A 231 21.21 9.99 -0.30
C THR A 231 21.58 8.61 0.25
N ASN A 232 20.59 7.70 0.32
CA ASN A 232 20.75 6.27 0.62
C ASN A 232 21.50 5.51 -0.50
N ALA A 233 22.23 6.22 -1.37
CA ALA A 233 23.02 5.63 -2.43
C ALA A 233 24.16 4.81 -1.81
N LYS A 234 23.98 3.48 -1.83
CA LYS A 234 24.88 2.52 -1.21
C LYS A 234 26.10 2.33 -2.12
N LEU A 235 27.25 2.88 -1.73
CA LEU A 235 28.52 2.62 -2.39
C LEU A 235 28.79 1.11 -2.32
N THR A 236 28.71 0.43 -3.46
CA THR A 236 28.91 -1.01 -3.53
C THR A 236 29.96 -1.30 -4.61
N LYS A 237 30.94 -2.15 -4.33
CA LYS A 237 31.75 -2.76 -5.39
C LYS A 237 30.96 -3.93 -5.95
N SER A 238 30.70 -3.92 -7.25
CA SER A 238 30.04 -5.03 -7.91
C SER A 238 31.02 -6.18 -8.10
N ASN A 239 30.63 -7.39 -7.69
CA ASN A 239 31.38 -8.62 -7.97
C ASN A 239 30.88 -9.35 -9.23
N VAL A 240 29.81 -8.84 -9.87
CA VAL A 240 29.20 -9.44 -11.05
C VAL A 240 30.06 -9.10 -12.27
N ARG A 241 30.34 -10.08 -13.13
CA ARG A 241 31.07 -9.89 -14.39
C ARG A 241 30.21 -10.22 -15.60
N PHE A 242 30.68 -9.90 -16.81
CA PHE A 242 29.98 -10.29 -18.04
C PHE A 242 29.87 -11.81 -18.24
N THR A 243 30.64 -12.62 -17.52
CA THR A 243 30.50 -14.09 -17.52
C THR A 243 29.27 -14.59 -16.78
N ASP A 244 28.70 -13.75 -15.92
CA ASP A 244 27.52 -14.07 -15.11
C ASP A 244 26.22 -13.59 -15.78
N VAL A 245 26.33 -12.97 -16.96
CA VAL A 245 25.19 -12.50 -17.76
C VAL A 245 25.24 -13.17 -19.12
N ALA A 246 24.22 -13.97 -19.42
CA ALA A 246 24.05 -14.65 -20.71
C ALA A 246 23.04 -13.90 -21.59
N GLY A 247 23.06 -14.20 -22.90
CA GLY A 247 22.04 -13.70 -23.83
C GLY A 247 22.10 -12.20 -24.11
N ILE A 248 23.30 -11.62 -24.09
CA ILE A 248 23.51 -10.19 -24.29
C ILE A 248 24.66 -9.93 -25.27
N ALA A 249 24.89 -10.80 -26.26
CA ALA A 249 26.09 -10.72 -27.10
C ALA A 249 26.23 -9.36 -27.80
N GLU A 250 25.14 -8.86 -28.37
CA GLU A 250 25.06 -7.56 -29.05
C GLU A 250 25.24 -6.41 -28.06
N VAL A 251 24.42 -6.39 -26.99
CA VAL A 251 24.49 -5.41 -25.90
C VAL A 251 25.89 -5.34 -25.27
N LYS A 252 26.56 -6.49 -25.15
CA LYS A 252 27.92 -6.58 -24.58
C LYS A 252 28.94 -5.88 -25.47
N GLN A 253 28.83 -5.93 -26.80
CA GLN A 253 29.76 -5.22 -27.68
C GLN A 253 29.69 -3.71 -27.47
N GLU A 254 28.50 -3.14 -27.38
CA GLU A 254 28.31 -1.72 -27.09
C GLU A 254 28.83 -1.32 -25.70
N LEU A 255 28.61 -2.19 -24.70
CA LEU A 255 29.05 -1.92 -23.33
C LEU A 255 30.55 -2.11 -23.12
N ILE A 256 31.24 -2.88 -23.97
CA ILE A 256 32.71 -3.04 -23.89
C ILE A 256 33.41 -1.69 -24.13
N GLU A 257 32.90 -0.83 -25.01
CA GLU A 257 33.45 0.51 -25.23
C GLU A 257 33.42 1.35 -23.95
N ILE A 258 32.32 1.26 -23.20
CA ILE A 258 32.13 1.96 -21.93
C ILE A 258 33.10 1.41 -20.87
N VAL A 259 33.30 0.10 -20.84
CA VAL A 259 34.25 -0.55 -19.93
C VAL A 259 35.70 -0.16 -20.26
N ASP A 260 36.11 -0.17 -21.53
CA ASP A 260 37.48 0.21 -21.93
C ASP A 260 37.76 1.67 -21.57
N PHE A 261 36.79 2.55 -21.77
CA PHE A 261 36.90 3.94 -21.33
C PHE A 261 37.09 4.07 -19.80
N LEU A 262 36.28 3.37 -19.00
CA LEU A 262 36.39 3.45 -17.55
C LEU A 262 37.74 2.90 -17.04
N LYS A 263 38.38 1.99 -17.78
CA LYS A 263 39.72 1.47 -17.50
C LYS A 263 40.83 2.44 -17.90
N ASP A 264 40.76 3.02 -19.10
CA ASP A 264 41.72 4.02 -19.58
C ASP A 264 41.03 5.25 -20.22
N PRO A 265 40.61 6.23 -19.40
CA PRO A 265 39.97 7.45 -19.90
C PRO A 265 40.89 8.30 -20.79
N ARG A 266 42.22 8.23 -20.58
CA ARG A 266 43.19 9.12 -21.23
C ARG A 266 43.33 8.83 -22.71
N LYS A 267 43.29 7.54 -23.07
CA LYS A 267 43.31 7.06 -24.46
C LYS A 267 42.23 7.74 -25.32
N TYR A 268 41.01 7.85 -24.80
CA TYR A 268 39.88 8.45 -25.52
C TYR A 268 39.96 9.98 -25.61
N VAL A 269 40.40 10.62 -24.53
CA VAL A 269 40.63 12.08 -24.51
C VAL A 269 41.74 12.46 -25.48
N ALA A 270 42.83 11.70 -25.54
CA ALA A 270 43.95 11.92 -26.48
C ALA A 270 43.52 11.74 -27.95
N ALA A 271 42.59 10.82 -28.22
CA ALA A 271 42.00 10.64 -29.55
C ALA A 271 40.96 11.72 -29.93
N GLY A 272 40.59 12.62 -28.99
CA GLY A 272 39.54 13.61 -29.21
C GLY A 272 38.13 13.01 -29.28
N ALA A 273 37.95 11.75 -28.88
CA ALA A 273 36.66 11.07 -28.91
C ALA A 273 35.74 11.64 -27.82
N ARG A 274 34.50 11.97 -28.19
CA ARG A 274 33.45 12.34 -27.23
C ARG A 274 32.79 11.07 -26.73
N ILE A 275 32.68 10.99 -25.41
CA ILE A 275 32.30 9.76 -24.73
C ILE A 275 30.87 9.95 -24.23
N PRO A 276 30.00 8.96 -24.39
CA PRO A 276 28.63 9.08 -23.96
C PRO A 276 28.60 9.32 -22.45
N LYS A 277 28.01 10.45 -22.05
CA LYS A 277 27.84 10.80 -20.64
C LYS A 277 26.78 9.93 -19.97
N GLY A 278 25.77 9.55 -20.76
CA GLY A 278 24.62 8.77 -20.32
C GLY A 278 24.29 7.61 -21.27
N VAL A 279 23.91 6.48 -20.68
CA VAL A 279 23.45 5.28 -21.37
C VAL A 279 22.10 4.86 -20.80
N ILE A 280 21.09 4.67 -21.66
CA ILE A 280 19.79 4.12 -21.27
C ILE A 280 19.69 2.68 -21.73
N LEU A 281 19.41 1.77 -20.79
CA LEU A 281 18.98 0.40 -21.04
C LEU A 281 17.46 0.37 -21.04
N TYR A 282 16.83 -0.01 -22.15
CA TYR A 282 15.38 -0.11 -22.23
C TYR A 282 14.92 -1.46 -22.74
N GLY A 283 13.73 -1.91 -22.33
CA GLY A 283 13.15 -3.17 -22.77
C GLY A 283 12.24 -3.80 -21.73
N PRO A 284 11.69 -5.00 -21.99
CA PRO A 284 10.73 -5.65 -21.09
C PRO A 284 11.28 -5.86 -19.66
N PRO A 285 10.42 -5.96 -18.64
CA PRO A 285 10.86 -6.27 -17.28
C PRO A 285 11.51 -7.66 -17.20
N GLY A 286 12.45 -7.83 -16.27
CA GLY A 286 13.08 -9.13 -16.04
C GLY A 286 14.16 -9.55 -17.03
N THR A 287 14.56 -8.69 -17.97
CA THR A 287 15.64 -8.96 -18.96
C THR A 287 17.06 -8.71 -18.42
N GLY A 288 17.21 -8.39 -17.13
CA GLY A 288 18.52 -8.25 -16.50
C GLY A 288 19.19 -6.89 -16.67
N LYS A 289 18.45 -5.81 -17.01
CA LYS A 289 19.00 -4.43 -17.14
C LYS A 289 19.88 -4.00 -15.95
N THR A 290 19.40 -4.21 -14.73
CA THR A 290 20.15 -3.94 -13.49
C THR A 290 21.37 -4.83 -13.32
N LEU A 291 21.29 -6.10 -13.76
CA LEU A 291 22.39 -7.07 -13.70
C LEU A 291 23.49 -6.70 -14.70
N ILE A 292 23.11 -6.27 -15.91
CA ILE A 292 24.01 -5.77 -16.96
C ILE A 292 24.80 -4.57 -16.44
N ALA A 293 24.14 -3.57 -15.85
CA ALA A 293 24.82 -2.40 -15.30
C ALA A 293 25.81 -2.77 -14.18
N LYS A 294 25.46 -3.73 -13.32
CA LYS A 294 26.38 -4.29 -12.31
C LYS A 294 27.56 -5.01 -12.95
N ALA A 295 27.36 -5.74 -14.05
CA ALA A 295 28.41 -6.43 -14.78
C ALA A 295 29.40 -5.44 -15.42
N VAL A 296 28.92 -4.33 -16.01
CA VAL A 296 29.78 -3.25 -16.53
C VAL A 296 30.68 -2.68 -15.43
N ALA A 297 30.11 -2.40 -14.26
CA ALA A 297 30.87 -1.88 -13.13
C ALA A 297 31.91 -2.87 -12.59
N GLY A 298 31.57 -4.16 -12.52
CA GLY A 298 32.49 -5.21 -12.08
C GLY A 298 33.60 -5.49 -13.09
N GLU A 299 33.31 -5.42 -14.39
CA GLU A 299 34.30 -5.59 -15.45
C GLU A 299 35.29 -4.41 -15.52
N ALA A 300 34.80 -3.19 -15.30
CA ALA A 300 35.62 -1.98 -15.18
C ALA A 300 36.31 -1.85 -13.81
N ASN A 301 35.88 -2.61 -12.80
CA ASN A 301 36.35 -2.56 -11.42
C ASN A 301 36.25 -1.14 -10.81
N VAL A 302 35.14 -0.44 -11.08
CA VAL A 302 34.88 0.92 -10.60
C VAL A 302 33.76 0.94 -9.54
N PRO A 303 33.69 1.96 -8.68
CA PRO A 303 32.57 2.13 -7.75
C PRO A 303 31.22 2.23 -8.46
N PHE A 304 30.22 1.53 -7.92
CA PHE A 304 28.86 1.50 -8.44
C PHE A 304 27.89 2.15 -7.46
N PHE A 305 27.24 3.24 -7.88
CA PHE A 305 26.21 3.94 -7.12
C PHE A 305 24.83 3.57 -7.67
N GLN A 306 24.10 2.72 -6.97
CA GLN A 306 22.75 2.33 -7.36
C GLN A 306 21.69 3.16 -6.64
N THR A 307 20.70 3.65 -7.40
CA THR A 307 19.49 4.28 -6.90
C THR A 307 18.31 3.95 -7.81
N THR A 308 17.09 4.05 -7.30
CA THR A 308 15.85 3.94 -8.07
C THR A 308 15.30 5.35 -8.34
N GLY A 309 14.60 5.54 -9.46
CA GLY A 309 14.00 6.80 -9.87
C GLY A 309 12.99 7.33 -8.85
N SER A 310 12.14 6.47 -8.30
CA SER A 310 11.20 6.85 -7.24
C SER A 310 11.86 7.35 -5.96
N ALA A 311 13.17 7.12 -5.74
CA ALA A 311 13.91 7.71 -4.62
C ALA A 311 14.09 9.23 -4.75
N PHE A 312 13.85 9.79 -5.94
CA PHE A 312 13.87 11.24 -6.19
C PHE A 312 12.48 11.87 -6.25
N GLU A 313 11.44 11.05 -6.30
CA GLU A 313 10.07 11.51 -6.15
C GLU A 313 9.82 11.85 -4.67
N ASP A 314 9.39 13.07 -4.41
CA ASP A 314 9.07 13.52 -3.06
C ASP A 314 7.96 14.56 -3.14
N THR A 315 7.13 14.65 -2.09
CA THR A 315 6.04 15.64 -2.03
C THR A 315 6.59 17.05 -1.76
N PHE A 316 7.81 17.15 -1.24
CA PHE A 316 8.47 18.41 -0.95
C PHE A 316 9.32 18.92 -2.13
N VAL A 317 9.00 20.14 -2.56
CA VAL A 317 9.73 20.87 -3.61
C VAL A 317 11.23 20.94 -3.31
N GLY A 318 12.05 20.51 -4.28
CA GLY A 318 13.50 20.61 -4.22
C GLY A 318 14.24 19.52 -3.43
N VAL A 319 13.54 18.61 -2.74
CA VAL A 319 14.19 17.48 -2.05
C VAL A 319 14.80 16.50 -3.04
N GLY A 320 14.06 16.13 -4.10
CA GLY A 320 14.56 15.30 -5.20
C GLY A 320 15.79 15.90 -5.88
N ALA A 321 15.72 17.19 -6.24
CA ALA A 321 16.83 17.93 -6.81
C ALA A 321 18.09 17.92 -5.90
N ARG A 322 17.93 18.10 -4.58
CA ARG A 322 19.07 18.00 -3.64
C ARG A 322 19.70 16.60 -3.64
N ARG A 323 18.88 15.54 -3.62
CA ARG A 323 19.37 14.15 -3.66
C ARG A 323 20.17 13.89 -4.93
N ILE A 324 19.73 14.40 -6.08
CA ILE A 324 20.48 14.28 -7.34
C ILE A 324 21.85 14.94 -7.21
N ARG A 325 21.93 16.20 -6.74
CA ARG A 325 23.23 16.87 -6.55
C ARG A 325 24.17 16.09 -5.65
N GLU A 326 23.68 15.62 -4.50
CA GLU A 326 24.49 14.83 -3.56
C GLU A 326 25.00 13.52 -4.16
N LEU A 327 24.16 12.84 -4.95
CA LEU A 327 24.56 11.61 -5.65
C LEU A 327 25.71 11.87 -6.62
N PHE A 328 25.58 12.92 -7.43
CA PHE A 328 26.59 13.31 -8.41
C PHE A 328 27.88 13.80 -7.73
N GLU A 329 27.79 14.57 -6.63
CA GLU A 329 28.96 14.96 -5.84
C GLU A 329 29.71 13.77 -5.25
N LYS A 330 28.99 12.75 -4.73
CA LYS A 330 29.61 11.53 -4.22
C LYS A 330 30.30 10.73 -5.34
N ALA A 331 29.65 10.63 -6.50
CA ALA A 331 30.22 9.94 -7.65
C ALA A 331 31.48 10.65 -8.18
N ARG A 332 31.46 11.98 -8.27
CA ARG A 332 32.63 12.80 -8.66
C ARG A 332 33.83 12.56 -7.75
N LYS A 333 33.61 12.47 -6.42
CA LYS A 333 34.68 12.18 -5.44
C LYS A 333 35.26 10.78 -5.58
N ALA A 334 34.52 9.84 -6.17
CA ALA A 334 34.90 8.45 -6.34
C ALA A 334 35.26 8.10 -7.79
N ALA A 335 35.42 9.09 -8.66
CA ALA A 335 35.69 8.87 -10.09
C ALA A 335 37.04 8.15 -10.32
N PRO A 336 37.14 7.25 -11.31
CA PRO A 336 36.09 6.85 -12.26
C PRO A 336 35.00 6.01 -11.61
N ALA A 337 33.73 6.30 -11.88
CA ALA A 337 32.58 5.67 -11.22
C ALA A 337 31.34 5.60 -12.12
N ILE A 338 30.43 4.66 -11.81
CA ILE A 338 29.14 4.51 -12.49
C ILE A 338 28.01 4.90 -11.54
N ILE A 339 27.12 5.77 -12.01
CA ILE A 339 25.81 6.02 -11.39
C ILE A 339 24.77 5.20 -12.15
N PHE A 340 24.02 4.34 -11.46
CA PHE A 340 22.91 3.59 -12.04
C PHE A 340 21.57 4.03 -11.45
N ILE A 341 20.67 4.50 -12.31
CA ILE A 341 19.30 4.91 -11.97
C ILE A 341 18.31 3.91 -12.57
N ASP A 342 17.76 3.03 -11.75
CA ASP A 342 16.67 2.14 -12.17
C ASP A 342 15.33 2.90 -12.24
N GLU A 343 14.37 2.47 -13.05
CA GLU A 343 13.05 3.10 -13.19
C GLU A 343 13.13 4.64 -13.40
N ILE A 344 13.99 5.07 -14.33
CA ILE A 344 14.20 6.50 -14.60
C ILE A 344 12.92 7.21 -15.06
N ASP A 345 11.96 6.48 -15.60
CA ASP A 345 10.63 6.93 -16.01
C ASP A 345 9.79 7.50 -14.86
N SER A 346 10.12 7.17 -13.62
CA SER A 346 9.54 7.83 -12.42
C SER A 346 9.90 9.32 -12.40
N VAL A 347 11.17 9.64 -12.68
CA VAL A 347 11.64 11.05 -12.64
C VAL A 347 11.46 11.72 -13.99
N ALA A 348 11.78 11.04 -15.09
CA ALA A 348 12.02 11.62 -16.41
C ALA A 348 10.85 11.43 -17.39
N LYS A 349 9.62 11.30 -16.91
CA LYS A 349 8.44 11.10 -17.77
C LYS A 349 8.14 12.32 -18.64
N LYS A 350 7.62 12.11 -19.86
CA LYS A 350 7.10 13.17 -20.73
C LYS A 350 6.08 14.02 -19.97
N ARG A 351 6.21 15.33 -20.14
CA ARG A 351 5.32 16.33 -19.55
C ARG A 351 3.93 16.17 -20.16
N GLY A 352 2.96 15.75 -19.36
CA GLY A 352 1.54 15.88 -19.71
C GLY A 352 1.04 17.29 -19.40
N ASN A 353 -0.19 17.62 -19.81
CA ASN A 353 -0.89 18.87 -19.44
C ASN A 353 -1.17 19.03 -17.92
N SER A 354 -0.52 18.25 -17.05
CA SER A 354 -0.73 18.27 -15.60
C SER A 354 0.43 18.93 -14.87
N LEU A 355 0.12 20.04 -14.21
CA LEU A 355 0.99 20.97 -13.48
C LEU A 355 1.66 20.35 -12.23
N THR A 356 2.62 19.45 -12.38
CA THR A 356 3.46 19.03 -11.24
C THR A 356 4.83 19.70 -11.29
N ALA A 357 4.87 20.98 -10.92
CA ALA A 357 6.08 21.81 -10.85
C ALA A 357 7.21 21.21 -9.98
N VAL A 358 6.90 20.25 -9.12
CA VAL A 358 7.86 19.51 -8.27
C VAL A 358 8.73 18.55 -9.09
N GLN A 359 8.13 17.82 -10.04
CA GLN A 359 8.83 16.85 -10.87
C GLN A 359 9.76 17.57 -11.85
N ASP A 360 9.29 18.69 -12.42
CA ASP A 360 10.07 19.55 -13.33
C ASP A 360 11.38 20.02 -12.72
N GLN A 361 11.39 20.41 -11.44
CA GLN A 361 12.62 20.86 -10.78
C GLN A 361 13.64 19.73 -10.64
N THR A 362 13.17 18.51 -10.37
CA THR A 362 14.03 17.33 -10.19
C THR A 362 14.62 16.87 -11.53
N ILE A 363 13.83 16.85 -12.60
CA ILE A 363 14.32 16.57 -13.97
C ILE A 363 15.33 17.62 -14.39
N ASN A 364 15.00 18.91 -14.27
CA ASN A 364 15.91 19.98 -14.70
C ASN A 364 17.23 19.95 -13.93
N GLN A 365 17.21 19.53 -12.66
CA GLN A 365 18.45 19.30 -11.91
C GLN A 365 19.26 18.13 -12.46
N LEU A 366 18.62 16.99 -12.81
CA LEU A 366 19.31 15.88 -13.46
C LEU A 366 19.95 16.32 -14.79
N LEU A 367 19.19 17.05 -15.62
CA LEU A 367 19.66 17.59 -16.89
C LEU A 367 20.85 18.54 -16.69
N SER A 368 20.77 19.43 -15.69
CA SER A 368 21.86 20.35 -15.37
C SER A 368 23.12 19.62 -14.90
N GLU A 369 23.00 18.51 -14.17
CA GLU A 369 24.17 17.72 -13.77
C GLU A 369 24.78 16.93 -14.94
N LEU A 370 23.94 16.43 -15.87
CA LEU A 370 24.41 15.76 -17.10
C LEU A 370 25.12 16.74 -18.05
N ASP A 371 24.53 17.92 -18.25
CA ASP A 371 25.11 18.98 -19.09
C ASP A 371 26.39 19.54 -18.46
N GLY A 372 26.40 19.69 -17.13
CA GLY A 372 27.50 20.24 -16.34
C GLY A 372 28.77 19.38 -16.24
N PHE A 373 28.75 18.16 -16.77
CA PHE A 373 29.97 17.34 -16.83
C PHE A 373 30.98 17.89 -17.85
N GLU A 374 32.19 18.19 -17.38
CA GLU A 374 33.37 18.17 -18.26
C GLU A 374 33.60 16.73 -18.72
N THR A 375 33.95 16.55 -20.00
CA THR A 375 34.25 15.25 -20.63
C THR A 375 35.36 14.47 -19.93
N SER A 376 36.13 15.12 -19.06
CA SER A 376 37.26 14.58 -18.27
C SER A 376 36.88 13.98 -16.92
N SER A 377 35.64 14.15 -16.44
CA SER A 377 35.26 13.81 -15.05
C SER A 377 35.19 12.32 -14.73
N GLY A 378 35.23 11.43 -15.73
CA GLY A 378 35.31 9.97 -15.55
C GLY A 378 34.07 9.34 -14.91
N VAL A 379 32.94 10.03 -14.87
CA VAL A 379 31.66 9.52 -14.35
C VAL A 379 30.72 9.21 -15.51
N ILE A 380 30.15 8.01 -15.51
CA ILE A 380 29.13 7.58 -16.48
C ILE A 380 27.80 7.36 -15.77
N VAL A 381 26.73 7.87 -16.36
CA VAL A 381 25.36 7.67 -15.87
C VAL A 381 24.67 6.59 -16.69
N MET A 382 24.36 5.46 -16.09
CA MET A 382 23.53 4.43 -16.67
C MET A 382 22.10 4.53 -16.10
N ALA A 383 21.09 4.35 -16.93
CA ALA A 383 19.71 4.35 -16.49
C ALA A 383 18.96 3.17 -17.09
N ALA A 384 17.93 2.67 -16.40
CA ALA A 384 17.06 1.63 -16.92
C ALA A 384 15.60 2.09 -16.95
N THR A 385 14.88 1.73 -18.01
CA THR A 385 13.44 1.93 -18.14
C THR A 385 12.81 0.71 -18.81
N ASN A 386 11.50 0.50 -18.59
CA ASN A 386 10.74 -0.46 -19.40
C ASN A 386 10.21 0.16 -20.69
N ARG A 387 10.09 1.49 -20.72
CA ARG A 387 9.44 2.26 -21.78
C ARG A 387 10.28 3.48 -22.12
N LEU A 388 10.89 3.47 -23.31
CA LEU A 388 11.67 4.60 -23.82
C LEU A 388 10.75 5.73 -24.30
N ASP A 389 9.61 5.37 -24.89
CA ASP A 389 8.60 6.26 -25.46
C ASP A 389 7.99 7.24 -24.43
N THR A 390 7.96 6.84 -23.15
CA THR A 390 7.41 7.64 -22.05
C THR A 390 8.39 8.68 -21.49
N LEU A 391 9.66 8.67 -21.89
CA LEU A 391 10.68 9.59 -21.35
C LEU A 391 10.66 10.96 -22.06
N ASP A 392 10.91 12.04 -21.33
CA ASP A 392 11.03 13.40 -21.87
C ASP A 392 12.14 13.44 -22.94
N ASP A 393 11.81 13.93 -24.14
CA ASP A 393 12.74 14.02 -25.26
C ASP A 393 13.98 14.86 -24.90
N ALA A 394 13.87 15.79 -23.93
CA ALA A 394 15.01 16.55 -23.40
C ALA A 394 16.08 15.63 -22.78
N VAL A 395 15.69 14.54 -22.13
CA VAL A 395 16.60 13.58 -21.48
C VAL A 395 17.36 12.76 -22.52
N LEU A 396 16.73 12.49 -23.66
CA LEU A 396 17.25 11.68 -24.77
C LEU A 396 18.16 12.46 -25.75
N ARG A 397 18.34 13.77 -25.54
CA ARG A 397 19.16 14.61 -26.44
C ARG A 397 20.65 14.28 -26.35
N PRO A 398 21.40 14.39 -27.47
CA PRO A 398 22.86 14.27 -27.45
C PRO A 398 23.53 15.23 -26.45
N GLY A 399 24.52 14.72 -25.71
CA GLY A 399 25.16 15.35 -24.55
C GLY A 399 24.59 14.94 -23.19
N ARG A 400 23.56 14.09 -23.15
CA ARG A 400 22.87 13.59 -21.94
C ARG A 400 22.85 12.07 -21.99
N PHE A 401 21.70 11.46 -22.27
CA PHE A 401 21.61 10.03 -22.55
C PHE A 401 21.71 9.79 -24.05
N ASP A 402 22.93 9.63 -24.51
CA ASP A 402 23.26 9.62 -25.95
C ASP A 402 23.18 8.22 -26.54
N ARG A 403 23.37 7.20 -25.70
CA ARG A 403 23.32 5.80 -26.08
C ARG A 403 22.05 5.17 -25.54
N HIS A 404 21.22 4.65 -26.43
CA HIS A 404 20.02 3.89 -26.06
C HIS A 404 20.24 2.45 -26.51
N ILE A 405 20.29 1.55 -25.55
CA ILE A 405 20.56 0.13 -25.80
C ILE A 405 19.30 -0.65 -25.45
N SER A 406 18.73 -1.32 -26.45
CA SER A 406 17.57 -2.19 -26.26
C SER A 406 18.00 -3.53 -25.67
N VAL A 407 17.35 -3.95 -24.59
CA VAL A 407 17.55 -5.26 -23.94
C VAL A 407 16.25 -6.06 -24.09
N ASN A 408 16.19 -6.85 -25.16
CA ASN A 408 15.01 -7.61 -25.54
C ASN A 408 14.87 -8.92 -24.74
N LEU A 409 13.78 -9.65 -24.98
CA LEU A 409 13.61 -11.00 -24.44
C LEU A 409 14.62 -11.95 -25.10
N PRO A 410 15.13 -12.94 -24.34
CA PRO A 410 16.15 -13.85 -24.85
C PRO A 410 15.59 -14.85 -25.87
N ASP A 411 16.40 -15.14 -26.89
CA ASP A 411 16.16 -16.20 -27.88
C ASP A 411 16.32 -17.61 -27.28
N ILE A 412 15.91 -18.67 -27.99
CA ILE A 412 16.02 -20.06 -27.53
C ILE A 412 17.45 -20.40 -27.07
N ALA A 413 18.47 -20.03 -27.87
CA ALA A 413 19.87 -20.28 -27.54
C ALA A 413 20.33 -19.49 -26.30
N GLU A 414 19.84 -18.26 -26.15
CA GLU A 414 20.14 -17.40 -25.02
C GLU A 414 19.45 -17.88 -23.74
N ARG A 415 18.20 -18.34 -23.83
CA ARG A 415 17.47 -19.01 -22.74
C ARG A 415 18.21 -20.24 -22.25
N GLU A 416 18.76 -21.05 -23.14
CA GLU A 416 19.59 -22.21 -22.77
C GLU A 416 20.83 -21.76 -21.96
N GLN A 417 21.51 -20.68 -22.38
CA GLN A 417 22.67 -20.14 -21.67
C GLN A 417 22.29 -19.57 -20.29
N ILE A 418 21.17 -18.84 -20.21
CA ILE A 418 20.65 -18.30 -18.95
C ILE A 418 20.30 -19.46 -17.99
N LEU A 419 19.58 -20.47 -18.47
CA LEU A 419 19.27 -21.68 -17.69
C LEU A 419 20.55 -22.38 -17.20
N LYS A 420 21.59 -22.47 -18.04
CA LYS A 420 22.90 -23.03 -17.63
C LYS A 420 23.51 -22.25 -16.46
N ILE A 421 23.50 -20.92 -16.49
CA ILE A 421 24.03 -20.09 -15.39
C ILE A 421 23.26 -20.34 -14.09
N HIS A 422 21.93 -20.25 -14.14
CA HIS A 422 21.09 -20.42 -12.94
C HIS A 422 21.01 -21.88 -12.46
N SER A 423 21.38 -22.85 -13.29
CA SER A 423 21.46 -24.26 -12.91
C SER A 423 22.71 -24.65 -12.12
N ARG A 424 23.80 -23.85 -12.16
CA ARG A 424 25.10 -24.21 -11.56
C ARG A 424 25.03 -24.58 -10.08
N ASN A 425 24.13 -23.92 -9.34
CA ASN A 425 23.96 -24.11 -7.90
C ASN A 425 22.78 -25.04 -7.56
N LYS A 426 22.25 -25.79 -8.55
CA LYS A 426 21.05 -26.63 -8.40
C LYS A 426 21.36 -28.07 -8.78
N ASN A 427 20.82 -29.01 -8.00
CA ASN A 427 21.02 -30.44 -8.22
C ASN A 427 20.01 -30.98 -9.24
N LEU A 428 20.32 -30.87 -10.54
CA LEU A 428 19.48 -31.38 -11.63
C LEU A 428 19.74 -32.87 -11.88
N SER A 429 18.69 -33.62 -12.19
CA SER A 429 18.81 -35.01 -12.68
C SER A 429 19.53 -35.05 -14.03
N ALA A 430 20.36 -36.09 -14.26
CA ALA A 430 21.05 -36.31 -15.53
C ALA A 430 20.11 -36.46 -16.75
N LYS A 431 18.83 -36.76 -16.52
CA LYS A 431 17.80 -36.85 -17.57
C LYS A 431 17.30 -35.48 -18.05
N VAL A 432 17.65 -34.38 -17.37
CA VAL A 432 17.15 -33.04 -17.72
C VAL A 432 17.98 -32.46 -18.86
N ASN A 433 17.33 -32.17 -19.98
CA ASN A 433 17.91 -31.42 -21.08
C ASN A 433 17.45 -29.96 -21.05
N LEU A 434 18.36 -29.04 -20.73
CA LEU A 434 18.06 -27.60 -20.67
C LEU A 434 17.65 -27.01 -22.02
N LYS A 435 18.06 -27.63 -23.14
CA LYS A 435 17.66 -27.19 -24.48
C LYS A 435 16.17 -27.40 -24.72
N ASP A 436 15.61 -28.50 -24.20
CA ASP A 436 14.18 -28.79 -24.34
C ASP A 436 13.35 -27.88 -23.41
N ILE A 437 13.88 -27.54 -22.24
CA ILE A 437 13.29 -26.51 -21.36
C ILE A 437 13.25 -25.16 -22.06
N ALA A 438 14.36 -24.72 -22.69
CA ALA A 438 14.45 -23.44 -23.38
C ALA A 438 13.44 -23.31 -24.54
N ARG A 439 13.11 -24.42 -25.22
CA ARG A 439 12.05 -24.48 -26.24
C ARG A 439 10.65 -24.33 -25.65
N ARG A 440 10.42 -24.92 -24.48
CA ARG A 440 9.12 -24.93 -23.78
C ARG A 440 8.84 -23.67 -22.97
N THR A 441 9.78 -22.73 -22.92
CA THR A 441 9.64 -21.43 -22.25
C THR A 441 9.74 -20.27 -23.25
N PRO A 442 8.90 -20.22 -24.32
CA PRO A 442 8.93 -19.11 -25.27
C PRO A 442 8.53 -17.80 -24.58
N GLY A 443 9.13 -16.69 -25.01
CA GLY A 443 8.88 -15.36 -24.42
C GLY A 443 9.28 -15.18 -22.95
N PHE A 444 9.92 -16.17 -22.30
CA PHE A 444 10.34 -16.02 -20.91
C PHE A 444 11.53 -15.07 -20.80
N SER A 445 11.42 -14.09 -19.90
CA SER A 445 12.52 -13.25 -19.46
C SER A 445 13.53 -14.04 -18.62
N GLY A 446 14.77 -13.52 -18.49
CA GLY A 446 15.79 -14.14 -17.65
C GLY A 446 15.34 -14.35 -16.20
N ALA A 447 14.63 -13.38 -15.63
CA ALA A 447 14.04 -13.50 -14.30
C ALA A 447 12.98 -14.60 -14.20
N GLN A 448 12.16 -14.81 -15.23
CA GLN A 448 11.17 -15.91 -15.25
C GLN A 448 11.86 -17.27 -15.37
N LEU A 449 12.96 -17.39 -16.12
CA LEU A 449 13.75 -18.62 -16.21
C LEU A 449 14.41 -18.97 -14.86
N GLU A 450 14.99 -17.97 -14.20
CA GLU A 450 15.52 -18.12 -12.84
C GLU A 450 14.42 -18.58 -11.87
N ASN A 451 13.25 -17.93 -11.93
CA ASN A 451 12.11 -18.29 -11.09
C ASN A 451 11.63 -19.72 -11.37
N THR A 452 11.61 -20.15 -12.63
CA THR A 452 11.22 -21.52 -13.01
C THR A 452 12.15 -22.56 -12.36
N LEU A 453 13.46 -22.34 -12.42
CA LEU A 453 14.42 -23.24 -11.76
C LEU A 453 14.35 -23.15 -10.23
N ASN A 454 13.94 -22.02 -9.67
CA ASN A 454 13.73 -21.87 -8.24
C ASN A 454 12.49 -22.62 -7.77
N GLU A 455 11.36 -22.45 -8.45
CA GLU A 455 10.12 -23.19 -8.19
C GLU A 455 10.33 -24.70 -8.33
N ALA A 456 11.07 -25.15 -9.35
CA ALA A 456 11.39 -26.57 -9.50
C ALA A 456 12.22 -27.12 -8.32
N ALA A 457 13.12 -26.31 -7.76
CA ALA A 457 13.85 -26.68 -6.56
C ALA A 457 12.94 -26.75 -5.33
N LEU A 458 12.05 -25.78 -5.13
CA LEU A 458 11.08 -25.79 -4.03
C LEU A 458 10.12 -26.98 -4.12
N LEU A 459 9.66 -27.33 -5.33
CA LEU A 459 8.84 -28.52 -5.57
C LEU A 459 9.59 -29.81 -5.23
N SER A 460 10.88 -29.90 -5.58
CA SER A 460 11.69 -31.07 -5.19
C SER A 460 11.79 -31.23 -3.67
N VAL A 461 11.96 -30.12 -2.94
CA VAL A 461 12.01 -30.12 -1.47
C VAL A 461 10.66 -30.51 -0.89
N ARG A 462 9.55 -30.00 -1.46
CA ARG A 462 8.19 -30.37 -1.05
C ARG A 462 7.92 -31.86 -1.20
N ASP A 463 8.47 -32.48 -2.24
CA ASP A 463 8.40 -33.92 -2.50
C ASP A 463 9.42 -34.74 -1.69
N ASN A 464 10.15 -34.12 -0.75
CA ASN A 464 11.24 -34.72 0.02
C ASN A 464 12.36 -35.32 -0.86
N LYS A 465 12.61 -34.72 -2.03
CA LYS A 465 13.67 -35.12 -2.97
C LYS A 465 14.79 -34.09 -2.98
N THR A 466 16.03 -34.57 -3.06
CA THR A 466 17.23 -33.72 -3.18
C THR A 466 17.62 -33.42 -4.62
N VAL A 467 17.02 -34.12 -5.58
CA VAL A 467 17.28 -33.99 -7.02
C VAL A 467 16.06 -33.42 -7.73
N ILE A 468 16.29 -32.41 -8.56
CA ILE A 468 15.27 -31.79 -9.41
C ILE A 468 15.08 -32.68 -10.65
N THR A 469 13.87 -33.20 -10.83
CA THR A 469 13.50 -34.06 -11.96
C THR A 469 12.78 -33.28 -13.04
N MET A 470 12.62 -33.87 -14.24
CA MET A 470 11.84 -33.27 -15.33
C MET A 470 10.41 -32.94 -14.89
N LYS A 471 9.77 -33.81 -14.09
CA LYS A 471 8.43 -33.56 -13.54
C LYS A 471 8.35 -32.28 -12.71
N HIS A 472 9.37 -31.99 -11.89
CA HIS A 472 9.40 -30.75 -11.10
C HIS A 472 9.59 -29.51 -11.99
N LEU A 473 10.37 -29.62 -13.07
CA LEU A 473 10.55 -28.53 -14.04
C LEU A 473 9.28 -28.28 -14.83
N ASP A 474 8.59 -29.33 -15.24
CA ASP A 474 7.32 -29.23 -15.98
C ASP A 474 6.26 -28.52 -15.14
N GLU A 475 6.11 -28.93 -13.87
CA GLU A 475 5.20 -28.27 -12.94
C GLU A 475 5.60 -26.82 -12.66
N ALA A 476 6.91 -26.52 -12.59
CA ALA A 476 7.40 -25.17 -12.39
C ALA A 476 7.13 -24.26 -13.61
N ILE A 477 7.34 -24.75 -14.83
CA ILE A 477 7.00 -24.01 -16.06
C ILE A 477 5.52 -23.71 -16.07
N ASP A 478 4.68 -24.72 -15.86
CA ASP A 478 3.22 -24.56 -15.82
C ASP A 478 2.79 -23.53 -14.77
N ARG A 479 3.43 -23.56 -13.59
CA ARG A 479 3.17 -22.60 -12.51
C ARG A 479 3.53 -21.17 -12.87
N VAL A 480 4.60 -20.96 -13.62
CA VAL A 480 5.00 -19.62 -14.10
C VAL A 480 4.07 -19.12 -15.21
N ILE A 481 3.55 -20.01 -16.08
CA ILE A 481 2.64 -19.66 -17.18
C ILE A 481 1.22 -19.40 -16.67
N ALA A 482 0.62 -20.40 -16.03
CA ALA A 482 -0.81 -20.44 -15.71
C ALA A 482 -1.12 -20.25 -14.22
N GLY A 483 -0.10 -20.23 -13.36
CA GLY A 483 -0.24 -20.16 -11.91
C GLY A 483 -0.34 -21.53 -11.24
N PRO A 484 -0.49 -21.56 -9.90
CA PRO A 484 -0.53 -22.81 -9.15
C PRO A 484 -1.73 -23.69 -9.53
N SER A 485 -1.52 -25.01 -9.51
CA SER A 485 -2.57 -26.02 -9.69
C SER A 485 -3.65 -25.91 -8.63
N ARG A 486 -4.91 -26.14 -9.01
CA ARG A 486 -6.06 -26.19 -8.09
C ARG A 486 -6.63 -27.60 -7.99
N PRO A 487 -5.97 -28.53 -7.28
CA PRO A 487 -6.42 -29.94 -7.22
C PRO A 487 -7.77 -30.10 -6.52
N ASN A 488 -8.13 -29.20 -5.59
CA ASN A 488 -9.37 -29.29 -4.83
C ASN A 488 -10.59 -28.65 -5.54
N LYS A 489 -10.43 -28.16 -6.77
CA LYS A 489 -11.57 -27.65 -7.53
C LYS A 489 -12.35 -28.87 -8.05
N VAL A 490 -13.54 -29.09 -7.50
CA VAL A 490 -14.47 -30.10 -8.01
C VAL A 490 -14.92 -29.64 -9.40
N ILE A 491 -14.57 -30.41 -10.43
CA ILE A 491 -14.97 -30.21 -11.82
C ILE A 491 -15.86 -31.40 -12.16
N THR A 492 -17.05 -31.14 -12.70
CA THR A 492 -17.95 -32.23 -13.11
C THR A 492 -17.39 -32.96 -14.33
N ASP A 493 -17.70 -34.24 -14.52
CA ASP A 493 -17.21 -34.99 -15.68
C ASP A 493 -17.61 -34.35 -17.01
N ARG A 494 -18.78 -33.71 -17.03
CA ARG A 494 -19.26 -32.92 -18.17
C ARG A 494 -18.38 -31.71 -18.45
N GLU A 495 -18.07 -30.91 -17.44
CA GLU A 495 -17.15 -29.76 -17.59
C GLU A 495 -15.74 -30.22 -17.98
N ARG A 496 -15.25 -31.32 -17.39
CA ARG A 496 -13.96 -31.92 -17.73
C ARG A 496 -13.93 -32.31 -19.22
N LYS A 497 -15.01 -32.91 -19.72
CA LYS A 497 -15.17 -33.26 -21.14
C LYS A 497 -15.24 -32.01 -22.04
N GLN A 498 -15.97 -30.97 -21.63
CA GLN A 498 -16.02 -29.71 -22.36
C GLN A 498 -14.64 -29.06 -22.49
N ILE A 499 -13.88 -28.98 -21.39
CA ILE A 499 -12.51 -28.46 -21.40
C ILE A 499 -11.61 -29.31 -22.30
N ALA A 500 -11.74 -30.64 -22.26
CA ALA A 500 -10.95 -31.52 -23.12
C ALA A 500 -11.22 -31.27 -24.61
N TYR A 501 -12.48 -31.12 -25.03
CA TYR A 501 -12.82 -30.76 -26.41
C TYR A 501 -12.34 -29.36 -26.79
N HIS A 502 -12.45 -28.39 -25.89
CA HIS A 502 -11.97 -27.02 -26.11
C HIS A 502 -10.45 -27.01 -26.37
N GLU A 503 -9.66 -27.67 -25.52
CA GLU A 503 -8.21 -27.74 -25.68
C GLU A 503 -7.79 -28.60 -26.89
N ALA A 504 -8.48 -29.71 -27.14
CA ALA A 504 -8.25 -30.54 -28.32
C ALA A 504 -8.53 -29.76 -29.62
N GLY A 505 -9.55 -28.88 -29.64
CA GLY A 505 -9.86 -28.01 -30.76
C GLY A 505 -8.71 -27.06 -31.10
N HIS A 506 -8.10 -26.41 -30.09
CA HIS A 506 -6.92 -25.58 -30.30
C HIS A 506 -5.74 -26.38 -30.86
N ALA A 507 -5.51 -27.58 -30.33
CA ALA A 507 -4.41 -28.44 -30.74
C ALA A 507 -4.57 -28.94 -32.18
N LEU A 508 -5.74 -29.49 -32.53
CA LEU A 508 -6.03 -30.04 -33.85
C LEU A 508 -5.87 -28.99 -34.95
N VAL A 509 -6.45 -27.81 -34.75
CA VAL A 509 -6.33 -26.71 -35.71
C VAL A 509 -4.87 -26.26 -35.84
N GLY A 510 -4.11 -26.28 -34.75
CA GLY A 510 -2.68 -25.99 -34.74
C GLY A 510 -1.84 -26.98 -35.55
N LEU A 511 -2.20 -28.28 -35.54
CA LEU A 511 -1.50 -29.32 -36.32
C LEU A 511 -1.69 -29.15 -37.83
N TYR A 512 -2.90 -28.79 -38.26
CA TYR A 512 -3.24 -28.70 -39.69
C TYR A 512 -3.01 -27.31 -40.31
N THR A 513 -2.75 -26.29 -39.50
CA THR A 513 -2.50 -24.94 -40.01
C THR A 513 -1.01 -24.73 -40.28
N PRO A 514 -0.58 -24.45 -41.53
CA PRO A 514 0.84 -24.22 -41.80
C PRO A 514 1.27 -22.84 -41.29
N GLY A 515 2.49 -22.75 -40.75
CA GLY A 515 3.11 -21.47 -40.33
C GLY A 515 2.70 -20.96 -38.95
N VAL A 516 1.89 -21.72 -38.20
CA VAL A 516 1.62 -21.42 -36.79
C VAL A 516 2.59 -22.14 -35.86
N ASP A 517 2.55 -21.75 -34.60
CA ASP A 517 3.37 -22.34 -33.54
C ASP A 517 2.98 -23.81 -33.29
N VAL A 518 3.97 -24.66 -33.09
CA VAL A 518 3.79 -26.12 -32.97
C VAL A 518 3.29 -26.46 -31.57
N VAL A 519 2.29 -27.34 -31.49
CA VAL A 519 1.74 -27.82 -30.22
C VAL A 519 2.78 -28.65 -29.48
N GLN A 520 3.09 -28.27 -28.23
CA GLN A 520 4.05 -28.97 -27.39
C GLN A 520 3.41 -29.77 -26.26
N LYS A 521 2.28 -29.27 -25.74
CA LYS A 521 1.60 -29.84 -24.58
C LYS A 521 0.16 -29.39 -24.54
N ILE A 522 -0.73 -30.29 -24.12
CA ILE A 522 -2.14 -30.01 -23.87
C ILE A 522 -2.45 -30.47 -22.45
N THR A 523 -3.18 -29.69 -21.66
CA THR A 523 -3.58 -30.09 -20.31
C THR A 523 -4.97 -29.57 -19.95
N ILE A 524 -5.75 -30.41 -19.29
CA ILE A 524 -7.08 -30.08 -18.73
C ILE A 524 -7.02 -29.82 -17.21
N VAL A 525 -5.81 -29.74 -16.65
CA VAL A 525 -5.61 -29.45 -15.22
C VAL A 525 -5.82 -27.97 -14.97
N ALA A 526 -6.82 -27.64 -14.14
CA ALA A 526 -7.13 -26.26 -13.80
C ALA A 526 -5.99 -25.56 -13.03
N ARG A 527 -5.56 -24.41 -13.54
CA ARG A 527 -4.46 -23.60 -12.99
C ARG A 527 -4.80 -22.12 -12.98
N GLY A 528 -4.58 -21.45 -11.85
CA GLY A 528 -4.85 -20.02 -11.73
C GLY A 528 -6.25 -19.64 -12.23
N ARG A 529 -6.34 -18.86 -13.31
CA ARG A 529 -7.62 -18.49 -13.96
C ARG A 529 -8.01 -19.41 -15.14
N ALA A 530 -7.11 -20.27 -15.61
CA ALA A 530 -7.32 -21.17 -16.72
C ALA A 530 -7.93 -22.51 -16.27
N ALA A 531 -8.88 -23.02 -17.03
CA ALA A 531 -9.50 -24.32 -16.79
C ALA A 531 -8.68 -25.47 -17.42
N GLY A 532 -8.05 -25.19 -18.56
CA GLY A 532 -7.01 -25.97 -19.24
C GLY A 532 -6.16 -25.00 -20.07
N TYR A 533 -5.13 -25.50 -20.74
CA TYR A 533 -4.46 -24.73 -21.79
C TYR A 533 -3.65 -25.62 -22.73
N THR A 534 -3.47 -25.11 -23.94
CA THR A 534 -2.62 -25.68 -24.99
C THR A 534 -1.37 -24.83 -25.16
N LEU A 535 -0.20 -25.43 -24.93
CA LEU A 535 1.10 -24.78 -25.10
C LEU A 535 1.58 -24.96 -26.54
N GLN A 536 1.73 -23.86 -27.25
CA GLN A 536 2.30 -23.81 -28.59
C GLN A 536 3.61 -23.04 -28.58
N THR A 537 4.60 -23.52 -29.32
CA THR A 537 5.94 -22.92 -29.40
C THR A 537 6.41 -22.85 -30.85
N PRO A 538 7.11 -21.79 -31.27
CA PRO A 538 7.73 -21.72 -32.59
C PRO A 538 8.71 -22.88 -32.82
N GLU A 539 8.75 -23.43 -34.03
CA GLU A 539 9.62 -24.59 -34.35
C GLU A 539 11.11 -24.23 -34.35
N LYS A 540 11.47 -23.04 -34.85
CA LYS A 540 12.86 -22.58 -34.98
C LYS A 540 13.14 -21.31 -34.19
N GLN A 541 12.53 -20.19 -34.57
CA GLN A 541 12.73 -18.89 -33.97
C GLN A 541 11.41 -18.12 -33.97
N GLU A 542 11.28 -17.18 -33.05
CA GLU A 542 10.17 -16.24 -33.04
C GLU A 542 10.29 -15.36 -34.28
N ASN A 543 9.31 -15.45 -35.19
CA ASN A 543 9.33 -14.65 -36.41
C ASN A 543 9.15 -13.17 -36.06
N ILE A 544 10.20 -12.37 -36.30
CA ILE A 544 10.16 -10.90 -36.16
C ILE A 544 9.14 -10.31 -37.13
N LEU A 545 9.06 -10.86 -38.35
CA LEU A 545 8.12 -10.43 -39.39
C LEU A 545 7.06 -11.52 -39.58
N GLN A 546 5.80 -11.16 -39.38
CA GLN A 546 4.66 -12.07 -39.50
C GLN A 546 3.94 -11.86 -40.83
N ARG A 547 3.72 -12.95 -41.57
CA ARG A 547 2.95 -12.89 -42.81
C ARG A 547 1.46 -12.85 -42.48
N LYS A 548 0.66 -12.35 -43.42
CA LYS A 548 -0.82 -12.39 -43.32
C LYS A 548 -1.33 -13.80 -42.98
N LEU A 549 -0.76 -14.84 -43.61
CA LEU A 549 -1.14 -16.23 -43.36
C LEU A 549 -0.81 -16.68 -41.93
N ASP A 550 0.29 -16.20 -41.33
CA ASP A 550 0.68 -16.57 -39.97
C ASP A 550 -0.30 -15.95 -38.95
N LEU A 551 -0.75 -14.71 -39.20
CA LEU A 551 -1.77 -14.02 -38.38
C LEU A 551 -3.13 -14.69 -38.50
N ILE A 552 -3.56 -15.04 -39.72
CA ILE A 552 -4.78 -15.80 -39.96
C ILE A 552 -4.71 -17.15 -39.27
N GLY A 553 -3.57 -17.83 -39.34
CA GLY A 553 -3.37 -19.11 -38.66
C GLY A 553 -3.54 -19.00 -37.13
N ARG A 554 -3.03 -17.93 -36.52
CA ARG A 554 -3.24 -17.65 -35.08
C ARG A 554 -4.72 -17.41 -34.75
N ILE A 555 -5.46 -16.71 -35.63
CA ILE A 555 -6.91 -16.54 -35.48
C ILE A 555 -7.62 -17.90 -35.54
N ARG A 556 -7.27 -18.76 -36.52
CA ARG A 556 -7.86 -20.10 -36.67
C ARG A 556 -7.66 -20.95 -35.41
N VAL A 557 -6.42 -21.01 -34.92
CA VAL A 557 -6.10 -21.75 -33.70
C VAL A 557 -6.93 -21.25 -32.52
N ALA A 558 -7.00 -19.93 -32.30
CA ALA A 558 -7.77 -19.36 -31.21
C ALA A 558 -9.29 -19.61 -31.34
N LEU A 559 -9.81 -19.72 -32.57
CA LEU A 559 -11.20 -20.11 -32.82
C LEU A 559 -11.48 -21.61 -32.62
N GLY A 560 -10.42 -22.44 -32.61
CA GLY A 560 -10.52 -23.90 -32.54
C GLY A 560 -11.29 -24.42 -31.32
N GLY A 561 -11.01 -23.91 -30.13
CA GLY A 561 -11.70 -24.35 -28.91
C GLY A 561 -13.21 -24.05 -28.95
N ARG A 562 -13.57 -22.82 -29.32
CA ARG A 562 -14.98 -22.44 -29.49
C ARG A 562 -15.70 -23.28 -30.55
N ALA A 563 -15.06 -23.51 -31.69
CA ALA A 563 -15.63 -24.30 -32.77
C ALA A 563 -15.85 -25.76 -32.35
N ALA A 564 -14.91 -26.35 -31.60
CA ALA A 564 -15.05 -27.70 -31.07
C ALA A 564 -16.22 -27.80 -30.07
N GLU A 565 -16.38 -26.83 -29.16
CA GLU A 565 -17.51 -26.79 -28.24
C GLU A 565 -18.85 -26.74 -28.99
N GLU A 566 -19.00 -25.80 -29.94
CA GLU A 566 -20.25 -25.62 -30.71
C GLU A 566 -20.62 -26.88 -31.51
N LEU A 567 -19.64 -27.56 -32.11
CA LEU A 567 -19.88 -28.75 -32.94
C LEU A 567 -20.29 -29.97 -32.12
N ILE A 568 -19.80 -30.12 -30.89
CA ILE A 568 -20.02 -31.32 -30.07
C ILE A 568 -21.21 -31.14 -29.12
N PHE A 569 -21.30 -29.98 -28.46
CA PHE A 569 -22.31 -29.70 -27.43
C PHE A 569 -23.50 -28.88 -27.96
N GLY A 570 -23.35 -28.25 -29.13
CA GLY A 570 -24.38 -27.41 -29.73
C GLY A 570 -24.27 -25.93 -29.35
N VAL A 571 -25.08 -25.10 -30.01
CA VAL A 571 -25.01 -23.63 -29.90
C VAL A 571 -25.45 -23.13 -28.52
N ASP A 572 -26.36 -23.83 -27.84
CA ASP A 572 -26.88 -23.42 -26.53
C ASP A 572 -25.95 -23.77 -25.37
N GLU A 573 -24.95 -24.63 -25.61
CA GLU A 573 -24.03 -25.16 -24.58
C GLU A 573 -22.63 -24.55 -24.61
N ILE A 574 -22.46 -23.50 -25.42
CA ILE A 574 -21.24 -22.71 -25.53
C ILE A 574 -20.82 -22.11 -24.19
N THR A 575 -19.52 -22.16 -23.88
CA THR A 575 -19.02 -21.71 -22.57
C THR A 575 -18.46 -20.29 -22.60
N THR A 576 -18.18 -19.74 -21.41
CA THR A 576 -17.43 -18.49 -21.24
C THR A 576 -15.91 -18.69 -21.33
N GLY A 577 -15.43 -19.93 -21.47
CA GLY A 577 -14.00 -20.28 -21.51
C GLY A 577 -13.25 -19.62 -22.66
N ALA A 578 -13.91 -19.43 -23.80
CA ALA A 578 -13.33 -18.83 -25.01
C ALA A 578 -13.14 -17.29 -24.94
N ALA A 579 -13.50 -16.62 -23.84
CA ALA A 579 -13.46 -15.15 -23.75
C ALA A 579 -12.06 -14.55 -24.02
N ASN A 580 -11.01 -15.18 -23.49
CA ASN A 580 -9.62 -14.73 -23.71
C ASN A 580 -9.18 -14.94 -25.16
N ASP A 581 -9.66 -15.99 -25.82
CA ASP A 581 -9.34 -16.27 -27.20
C ASP A 581 -9.99 -15.25 -28.13
N PHE A 582 -11.25 -14.89 -27.89
CA PHE A 582 -11.92 -13.80 -28.61
C PHE A 582 -11.23 -12.45 -28.43
N TYR A 583 -10.71 -12.17 -27.25
CA TYR A 583 -9.91 -10.96 -27.02
C TYR A 583 -8.66 -10.94 -27.93
N LYS A 584 -7.90 -12.05 -27.98
CA LYS A 584 -6.73 -12.17 -28.85
C LYS A 584 -7.10 -12.08 -30.34
N ILE A 585 -8.15 -12.79 -30.76
CA ILE A 585 -8.63 -12.78 -32.16
C ILE A 585 -8.98 -11.37 -32.58
N THR A 586 -9.77 -10.66 -31.76
CA THR A 586 -10.21 -9.29 -32.06
C THR A 586 -9.01 -8.35 -32.18
N LEU A 587 -8.03 -8.45 -31.28
CA LEU A 587 -6.81 -7.64 -31.36
C LEU A 587 -6.01 -7.89 -32.63
N ILE A 588 -5.81 -9.16 -33.01
CA ILE A 588 -5.05 -9.54 -34.21
C ILE A 588 -5.79 -9.06 -35.46
N ALA A 589 -7.09 -9.36 -35.58
CA ALA A 589 -7.89 -8.96 -36.73
C ALA A 589 -7.96 -7.44 -36.88
N ARG A 590 -8.14 -6.71 -35.77
CA ARG A 590 -8.14 -5.23 -35.79
C ARG A 590 -6.77 -4.67 -36.18
N ALA A 591 -5.66 -5.25 -35.70
CA ALA A 591 -4.32 -4.83 -36.11
C ALA A 591 -4.05 -5.10 -37.61
N MET A 592 -4.51 -6.25 -38.13
CA MET A 592 -4.42 -6.57 -39.56
C MET A 592 -5.11 -5.54 -40.44
N VAL A 593 -6.29 -5.06 -40.03
CA VAL A 593 -7.08 -4.07 -40.76
C VAL A 593 -6.52 -2.67 -40.57
N ALA A 594 -6.34 -2.24 -39.32
CA ALA A 594 -6.13 -0.82 -38.99
C ALA A 594 -4.65 -0.41 -38.90
N SER A 595 -3.73 -1.35 -38.64
CA SER A 595 -2.30 -1.05 -38.46
C SER A 595 -1.45 -1.56 -39.62
N TYR A 596 -1.73 -2.77 -40.12
CA TYR A 596 -0.87 -3.44 -41.11
C TYR A 596 -1.35 -3.29 -42.56
N GLY A 597 -2.57 -2.80 -42.80
CA GLY A 597 -3.11 -2.61 -44.15
C GLY A 597 -3.25 -3.93 -44.93
N MET A 598 -3.59 -5.04 -44.25
CA MET A 598 -3.65 -6.38 -44.85
C MET A 598 -5.02 -6.72 -45.47
N THR A 599 -5.92 -5.74 -45.60
CA THR A 599 -7.29 -5.91 -46.08
C THR A 599 -7.63 -4.98 -47.24
N SER A 600 -8.81 -5.18 -47.83
CA SER A 600 -9.34 -4.37 -48.92
C SER A 600 -9.67 -2.92 -48.54
N LEU A 601 -9.61 -2.56 -47.25
CA LEU A 601 -9.86 -1.21 -46.76
C LEU A 601 -8.81 -0.19 -47.27
N GLY A 602 -7.59 -0.66 -47.54
CA GLY A 602 -6.49 0.15 -48.07
C GLY A 602 -5.17 -0.03 -47.31
N LEU A 603 -4.15 0.67 -47.77
CA LEU A 603 -2.78 0.64 -47.22
C LEU A 603 -2.53 1.74 -46.17
N THR A 604 -3.59 2.43 -45.72
CA THR A 604 -3.50 3.51 -44.75
C THR A 604 -3.49 2.97 -43.33
N GLN A 605 -2.57 3.49 -42.51
CA GLN A 605 -2.52 3.17 -41.10
C GLN A 605 -3.51 4.06 -40.33
N HIS A 606 -4.60 3.46 -39.84
CA HIS A 606 -5.64 4.14 -39.06
C HIS A 606 -5.31 4.16 -37.55
N ILE A 607 -4.63 3.12 -37.07
CA ILE A 607 -4.05 3.06 -35.73
C ILE A 607 -2.53 3.13 -35.89
N LEU A 608 -1.95 4.26 -35.46
CA LEU A 608 -0.53 4.54 -35.59
C LEU A 608 0.29 3.52 -34.78
N THR A 609 1.27 2.89 -35.41
CA THR A 609 2.24 2.03 -34.72
C THR A 609 3.33 2.85 -34.04
N GLU A 610 3.58 4.06 -34.52
CA GLU A 610 4.60 4.98 -34.02
C GLU A 610 4.02 6.38 -33.73
N GLY A 611 4.48 7.01 -32.66
CA GLY A 611 4.07 8.36 -32.24
C GLY A 611 3.26 8.38 -30.95
N VAL A 612 2.98 9.60 -30.46
CA VAL A 612 2.18 9.79 -29.25
C VAL A 612 0.71 9.69 -29.63
N GLU A 613 0.08 8.56 -29.30
CA GLU A 613 -1.36 8.38 -29.45
C GLU A 613 -2.09 9.41 -28.56
N ASN A 614 -2.96 10.22 -29.17
CA ASN A 614 -3.80 11.13 -28.41
C ASN A 614 -5.06 10.39 -27.97
N PRO A 615 -5.22 10.05 -26.68
CA PRO A 615 -6.36 9.26 -26.21
C PRO A 615 -7.72 9.97 -26.37
N TYR A 616 -7.72 11.27 -26.73
CA TYR A 616 -8.91 12.08 -26.92
C TYR A 616 -9.25 12.37 -28.39
N ARG A 617 -8.47 11.86 -29.34
CA ARG A 617 -8.70 12.11 -30.78
C ARG A 617 -8.67 10.81 -31.56
N ASN A 618 -9.83 10.42 -32.10
CA ASN A 618 -9.88 9.35 -33.10
C ASN A 618 -9.17 9.84 -34.37
N ASN A 619 -8.23 9.04 -34.87
CA ASN A 619 -7.41 9.39 -36.05
C ASN A 619 -8.16 9.20 -37.38
N TYR A 620 -9.43 8.81 -37.34
CA TYR A 620 -10.25 8.47 -38.51
C TYR A 620 -11.73 8.82 -38.26
N SER A 621 -12.52 8.89 -39.34
CA SER A 621 -13.95 9.21 -39.28
C SER A 621 -14.77 8.05 -38.73
N GLU A 622 -15.98 8.31 -38.24
CA GLU A 622 -16.92 7.26 -37.80
C GLU A 622 -17.24 6.27 -38.93
N GLN A 623 -17.32 6.77 -40.17
CA GLN A 623 -17.57 5.94 -41.34
C GLN A 623 -16.43 4.93 -41.58
N THR A 624 -15.18 5.37 -41.44
CA THR A 624 -14.01 4.47 -41.49
C THR A 624 -13.99 3.51 -40.31
N ALA A 625 -14.38 3.96 -39.10
CA ALA A 625 -14.51 3.10 -37.93
C ALA A 625 -15.46 1.93 -38.20
N GLN A 626 -16.65 2.23 -38.73
CA GLN A 626 -17.65 1.24 -39.10
C GLN A 626 -17.11 0.25 -40.14
N GLN A 627 -16.39 0.73 -41.16
CA GLN A 627 -15.79 -0.14 -42.18
C GLN A 627 -14.72 -1.07 -41.58
N ILE A 628 -13.91 -0.58 -40.63
CA ILE A 628 -12.93 -1.40 -39.91
C ILE A 628 -13.65 -2.52 -39.16
N ASP A 629 -14.70 -2.20 -38.39
CA ASP A 629 -15.43 -3.20 -37.60
C ASP A 629 -16.10 -4.26 -38.48
N VAL A 630 -16.67 -3.86 -39.63
CA VAL A 630 -17.26 -4.79 -40.61
C VAL A 630 -16.21 -5.74 -41.21
N GLU A 631 -15.02 -5.24 -41.58
CA GLU A 631 -13.96 -6.09 -42.12
C GLU A 631 -13.34 -7.01 -41.05
N VAL A 632 -13.25 -6.56 -39.79
CA VAL A 632 -12.82 -7.42 -38.67
C VAL A 632 -13.79 -8.58 -38.48
N GLU A 633 -15.09 -8.31 -38.39
CA GLU A 633 -16.12 -9.33 -38.21
C GLU A 633 -16.12 -10.33 -39.38
N LYS A 634 -15.99 -9.82 -40.60
CA LYS A 634 -15.92 -10.64 -41.83
C LYS A 634 -14.73 -11.61 -41.81
N ILE A 635 -13.54 -11.16 -41.38
CA ILE A 635 -12.38 -12.05 -41.24
C ILE A 635 -12.69 -13.15 -40.22
N ILE A 636 -13.20 -12.78 -39.06
CA ILE A 636 -13.47 -13.75 -37.98
C ILE A 636 -14.51 -14.79 -38.42
N GLN A 637 -15.60 -14.37 -39.06
CA GLN A 637 -16.64 -15.28 -39.53
C GLN A 637 -16.16 -16.23 -40.63
N GLN A 638 -15.37 -15.73 -41.58
CA GLN A 638 -14.79 -16.56 -42.65
C GLN A 638 -13.86 -17.63 -42.09
N GLU A 639 -12.96 -17.23 -41.18
CA GLU A 639 -12.04 -18.18 -40.57
C GLU A 639 -12.75 -19.13 -39.60
N TYR A 640 -13.83 -18.71 -38.94
CA TYR A 640 -14.65 -19.57 -38.09
C TYR A 640 -15.35 -20.69 -38.89
N ALA A 641 -15.91 -20.35 -40.05
CA ALA A 641 -16.51 -21.34 -40.95
C ALA A 641 -15.48 -22.37 -41.41
N PHE A 642 -14.29 -21.91 -41.82
CA PHE A 642 -13.18 -22.79 -42.23
C PHE A 642 -12.73 -23.72 -41.08
N VAL A 643 -12.60 -23.20 -39.86
CA VAL A 643 -12.21 -24.00 -38.70
C VAL A 643 -13.24 -25.08 -38.39
N LYS A 644 -14.54 -24.78 -38.50
CA LYS A 644 -15.59 -25.78 -38.31
C LYS A 644 -15.51 -26.92 -39.32
N GLU A 645 -15.29 -26.59 -40.61
CA GLU A 645 -15.08 -27.60 -41.64
C GLU A 645 -13.84 -28.46 -41.38
N LEU A 646 -12.74 -27.83 -40.93
CA LEU A 646 -11.51 -28.52 -40.60
C LEU A 646 -11.69 -29.51 -39.45
N ILE A 647 -12.36 -29.10 -38.36
CA ILE A 647 -12.63 -29.97 -37.21
C ILE A 647 -13.53 -31.13 -37.61
N LEU A 648 -14.58 -30.89 -38.40
CA LEU A 648 -15.47 -31.96 -38.88
C LEU A 648 -14.74 -33.00 -39.74
N LYS A 649 -13.81 -32.55 -40.59
CA LYS A 649 -13.02 -33.44 -41.44
C LYS A 649 -12.06 -34.33 -40.65
N HIS A 650 -11.58 -33.86 -39.50
CA HIS A 650 -10.58 -34.54 -38.66
C HIS A 650 -11.15 -34.93 -37.29
N ARG A 651 -12.46 -35.19 -37.22
CA ARG A 651 -13.18 -35.47 -35.97
C ARG A 651 -12.64 -36.69 -35.23
N ASP A 652 -12.34 -37.77 -35.95
CA ASP A 652 -11.82 -39.01 -35.35
C ASP A 652 -10.52 -38.77 -34.57
N GLU A 653 -9.63 -37.92 -35.10
CA GLU A 653 -8.37 -37.56 -34.46
C GLU A 653 -8.60 -36.69 -33.21
N MET A 654 -9.56 -35.75 -33.28
CA MET A 654 -9.96 -34.95 -32.13
C MET A 654 -10.49 -35.83 -30.99
N ASP A 655 -11.36 -36.78 -31.31
CA ASP A 655 -11.93 -37.69 -30.32
C ASP A 655 -10.83 -38.54 -29.65
N MET A 656 -9.82 -39.02 -30.41
CA MET A 656 -8.66 -39.72 -29.83
C MET A 656 -7.82 -38.83 -28.90
N ILE A 657 -7.61 -37.56 -29.26
CA ILE A 657 -6.91 -36.59 -28.40
C ILE A 657 -7.70 -36.37 -27.11
N VAL A 658 -9.03 -36.22 -27.20
CA VAL A 658 -9.90 -36.03 -26.04
C VAL A 658 -9.92 -37.25 -25.14
N GLU A 659 -10.05 -38.46 -25.69
CA GLU A 659 -9.98 -39.71 -24.92
C GLU A 659 -8.65 -39.80 -24.14
N THR A 660 -7.55 -39.48 -24.82
CA THR A 660 -6.22 -39.44 -24.19
C THR A 660 -6.15 -38.39 -23.08
N LEU A 661 -6.75 -37.20 -23.27
CA LEU A 661 -6.77 -36.13 -22.25
C LEU A 661 -7.60 -36.52 -21.03
N LEU A 662 -8.72 -37.20 -21.23
CA LEU A 662 -9.58 -37.61 -20.12
C LEU A 662 -8.90 -38.65 -19.24
N GLU A 663 -8.06 -39.52 -19.81
CA GLU A 663 -7.30 -40.53 -19.06
C GLU A 663 -6.01 -39.98 -18.42
N LEU A 664 -5.19 -39.24 -19.17
CA LEU A 664 -3.86 -38.78 -18.69
C LEU A 664 -3.85 -37.37 -18.10
N GLU A 665 -4.91 -36.58 -18.28
CA GLU A 665 -5.06 -35.15 -17.93
C GLU A 665 -4.09 -34.19 -18.64
N THR A 666 -2.96 -34.71 -19.14
CA THR A 666 -1.91 -33.97 -19.81
C THR A 666 -1.28 -34.82 -20.90
N ILE A 667 -1.17 -34.26 -22.09
CA ILE A 667 -0.53 -34.89 -23.26
C ILE A 667 0.67 -34.04 -23.68
N LEU A 668 1.79 -34.70 -24.01
CA LEU A 668 3.00 -34.08 -24.54
C LEU A 668 3.15 -34.31 -26.04
N LYS A 669 3.97 -33.48 -26.69
CA LYS A 669 4.24 -33.55 -28.13
C LYS A 669 4.45 -34.97 -28.70
N PRO A 670 5.30 -35.85 -28.11
CA PRO A 670 5.51 -37.19 -28.68
C PRO A 670 4.23 -38.01 -28.78
N GLN A 671 3.29 -37.84 -27.84
CA GLN A 671 2.00 -38.52 -27.84
C GLN A 671 1.05 -37.88 -28.86
N ILE A 672 1.08 -36.55 -29.01
CA ILE A 672 0.29 -35.83 -30.02
C ILE A 672 0.73 -36.25 -31.42
N ASP A 673 2.04 -36.25 -31.68
CA ASP A 673 2.63 -36.67 -32.96
C ASP A 673 2.29 -38.14 -33.25
N TYR A 674 2.32 -39.02 -32.24
CA TYR A 674 1.90 -40.41 -32.39
C TYR A 674 0.44 -40.57 -32.85
N ILE A 675 -0.49 -39.85 -32.20
CA ILE A 675 -1.92 -39.86 -32.57
C ILE A 675 -2.10 -39.33 -33.99
N HIS A 676 -1.39 -38.25 -34.33
CA HIS A 676 -1.48 -37.63 -35.65
C HIS A 676 -0.98 -38.56 -36.78
N GLU A 677 0.15 -39.24 -36.57
CA GLU A 677 0.78 -40.11 -37.56
C GLU A 677 0.08 -41.47 -37.71
N HIS A 678 -0.28 -42.10 -36.58
CA HIS A 678 -0.75 -43.48 -36.55
C HIS A 678 -2.28 -43.59 -36.43
N LYS A 679 -2.98 -42.54 -36.01
CA LYS A 679 -4.42 -42.54 -35.73
C LYS A 679 -4.82 -43.66 -34.75
N GLU A 680 -3.96 -43.91 -33.77
CA GLU A 680 -4.15 -44.91 -32.74
C GLU A 680 -3.90 -44.28 -31.36
N LEU A 681 -4.55 -44.86 -30.34
CA LEU A 681 -4.32 -44.47 -28.95
C LEU A 681 -2.89 -44.85 -28.50
N PRO A 682 -2.16 -43.95 -27.82
CA PRO A 682 -0.84 -44.28 -27.29
C PRO A 682 -0.90 -45.43 -26.27
N LYS A 683 0.13 -46.29 -26.25
CA LYS A 683 0.21 -47.45 -25.34
C LYS A 683 0.06 -47.08 -23.86
N GLU A 684 0.59 -45.94 -23.46
CA GLU A 684 0.50 -45.41 -22.10
C GLU A 684 -0.94 -45.13 -21.66
N VAL A 685 -1.84 -44.81 -22.60
CA VAL A 685 -3.28 -44.62 -22.32
C VAL A 685 -3.95 -45.95 -22.04
N ILE A 686 -3.60 -46.97 -22.82
CA ILE A 686 -4.13 -48.32 -22.67
C ILE A 686 -3.73 -48.86 -21.29
N GLU A 687 -2.46 -48.70 -20.91
CA GLU A 687 -1.96 -49.07 -19.58
C GLU A 687 -2.63 -48.28 -18.45
N ALA A 688 -2.82 -46.97 -18.61
CA ALA A 688 -3.51 -46.13 -17.62
C ALA A 688 -4.98 -46.54 -17.45
N ARG A 689 -5.65 -46.85 -18.56
CA ARG A 689 -7.03 -47.32 -18.58
C ARG A 689 -7.18 -48.68 -17.91
N GLU A 690 -6.30 -49.63 -18.22
CA GLU A 690 -6.26 -50.95 -17.58
C GLU A 690 -6.05 -50.82 -16.07
N LYS A 691 -5.17 -49.91 -15.64
CA LYS A 691 -4.93 -49.63 -14.23
C LYS A 691 -6.15 -49.03 -13.54
N ARG A 692 -6.84 -48.06 -14.16
CA ARG A 692 -8.08 -47.47 -13.59
C ARG A 692 -9.15 -48.53 -13.44
N LEU A 693 -9.37 -49.35 -14.47
CA LEU A 693 -10.35 -50.44 -14.44
C LEU A 693 -10.01 -51.47 -13.36
N ALA A 694 -8.73 -51.78 -13.15
CA ALA A 694 -8.29 -52.65 -12.06
C ALA A 694 -8.49 -52.02 -10.67
N ASP A 695 -8.32 -50.71 -10.52
CA ASP A 695 -8.55 -49.99 -9.26
C ASP A 695 -10.05 -49.82 -8.96
N GLU A 696 -10.90 -49.64 -9.98
CA GLU A 696 -12.36 -49.62 -9.87
C GLU A 696 -12.92 -50.99 -9.50
N ALA A 697 -12.41 -52.07 -10.10
CA ALA A 697 -12.78 -53.43 -9.74
C ALA A 697 -12.43 -53.78 -8.28
N LYS A 698 -11.27 -53.32 -7.79
CA LYS A 698 -10.89 -53.49 -6.38
C LYS A 698 -11.80 -52.74 -5.42
N LYS A 699 -12.20 -51.51 -5.77
CA LYS A 699 -13.16 -50.75 -4.95
C LYS A 699 -14.54 -51.39 -4.94
N SER A 700 -15.01 -51.94 -6.05
CA SER A 700 -16.28 -52.66 -6.08
C SER A 700 -16.24 -53.97 -5.29
N ASP A 701 -15.10 -54.64 -5.23
CA ASP A 701 -14.90 -55.83 -4.40
C ASP A 701 -14.81 -55.46 -2.91
N ASP A 702 -14.13 -54.37 -2.56
CA ASP A 702 -14.07 -53.84 -1.18
C ASP A 702 -15.45 -53.35 -0.68
N ASP A 703 -16.22 -52.67 -1.55
CA ASP A 703 -17.60 -52.22 -1.26
C ASP A 703 -18.58 -53.41 -1.16
N ALA A 704 -18.32 -54.51 -1.89
CA ALA A 704 -19.09 -55.75 -1.79
C ALA A 704 -18.74 -56.55 -0.52
N GLU A 705 -17.47 -56.60 -0.11
CA GLU A 705 -17.07 -57.18 1.18
C GLU A 705 -17.61 -56.35 2.37
N GLU A 706 -17.64 -55.01 2.29
CA GLU A 706 -18.30 -54.18 3.32
C GLU A 706 -19.83 -54.42 3.37
N ALA A 707 -20.48 -54.64 2.24
CA ALA A 707 -21.91 -54.96 2.19
C ALA A 707 -22.22 -56.35 2.79
N ASP A 708 -21.40 -57.37 2.53
CA ASP A 708 -21.55 -58.72 3.11
C ASP A 708 -21.27 -58.73 4.63
N VAL A 709 -20.32 -57.91 5.12
CA VAL A 709 -20.05 -57.76 6.57
C VAL A 709 -21.22 -57.07 7.30
N VAL A 710 -21.95 -56.17 6.64
CA VAL A 710 -23.15 -55.52 7.21
C VAL A 710 -24.33 -56.50 7.26
N ASP A 711 -24.46 -57.42 6.30
CA ASP A 711 -25.51 -58.45 6.30
C ASP A 711 -25.23 -59.64 7.26
N GLU A 712 -23.96 -59.98 7.52
CA GLU A 712 -23.62 -60.93 8.60
C GLU A 712 -23.88 -60.35 10.00
N GLN A 713 -23.76 -59.03 10.20
CA GLN A 713 -24.09 -58.38 11.47
C GLN A 713 -25.61 -58.18 11.68
N SER A 714 -26.40 -58.15 10.61
CA SER A 714 -27.86 -58.04 10.68
C SER A 714 -28.51 -59.39 11.01
N THR A 715 -27.94 -60.50 10.52
CA THR A 715 -28.42 -61.87 10.79
C THR A 715 -28.04 -62.41 12.16
N ASN A 716 -26.90 -62.00 12.75
CA ASN A 716 -26.50 -62.39 14.12
C ASN A 716 -27.25 -61.66 15.26
N LYS A 717 -28.16 -60.73 14.94
CA LYS A 717 -29.02 -60.04 15.92
C LYS A 717 -30.44 -60.61 16.03
N GLN A 718 -30.76 -61.67 15.28
CA GLN A 718 -32.08 -62.33 15.29
C GLN A 718 -32.09 -63.77 15.82
N ASN A 719 -31.03 -64.26 16.47
CA ASN A 719 -31.03 -65.53 17.20
C ASN A 719 -30.78 -65.34 18.71
#